data_AF-A0A8H5GHT3-F1
#
_entry.id   AF-A0A8H5GHT3-F1
#
_cell.length_a   1.000
_cell.length_b   1.000
_cell.length_c   1.000
_cell.angle_alpha   90.00
_cell.angle_beta   90.00
_cell.angle_gamma   90.00
#
_symmetry.space_group_name_H-M   'P 1'
#
loop_
_entity.id
_entity.type
_entity.pdbx_description
1 polymer ?
#
loop_
_entity_poly.entity_id
_entity_poly.type
_entity_poly.pdbx_seq_one_letter_code
_entity_poly.pdbx_strand_id
1 'polypeptide(L)'
;MFVLDLLLVGLSAGLFYTSVHAQFVQKPFELHISNQRQASRTKDILNSDVDAFIEGLLRSWNSPGGISVAVVRQSDDGEWDVEVKGYGFARVDGKKMSEHSLVGIASNSKLFTALGTGLLISNESLSLSWNTKIADVVPEWGLADSIASAETTIVDAMSHRTGLPRHDLMYSRTDNTSSILQRLRYLRTSAPFRTIWQYCNNMYTLLSYLPTLLVDKPFARYIKDNIFVPLNLSSTTYSLDVARASGHLADPICRDGVNRSDDVFGMGKARAALYPNWWLDSSEDGNYKSGAGGVIMNAKDAAKWLQVLLLEGKNPDTGEQVIPAQVIQRLAAGITVSVPQAAYPELSPIVYGGGQSRGTYRGHEYIEHGGSTTGYRTQITRFPWAKLGVAVFSNDDTYGSVFHEIIKWRLVDEALELEPIDWDSRQKSAVREAYATYETSALPRPSKPALPSRPFTSLAGVYHNTGYGDMELCLFDFEGSGESFHQSDSCNSLIEEQSIILPGAVGEGIPTLIAHWNKSWSSHLRLEHFDGELFNLTALDSRPTLNESDPYWTYNFHDLEIVTAEFTFDGEVGFGITGGFWGAGVNVAGPVGNSVKEKAEVWFGRSNFRRKPLSRRQAPLKISMSNIQPATENYRQRVLPYSSEAIIKEGPFTRSLSIVDATVLRYTPTCATWIFDPTHSYSLDTLFLSLSKTLDSYPQWCGSLHMPRNNDSPSAAASHAERFNRPLVTWGTPADLGVEFIKAESPHKLAKLIPSCEERATAHRIWDGNVIPLLGIFPQTPNLALYDRVSHEGLPCMIIQVTTFACGGLAITVKLAHVLADAQTLLTFVHDWATQNRRLLEGMKVEDVKVIKRPFQPELVDAAAEGDIDAATPDGAVIAKARSIPLHRHDWWASSTEDCPPFMLKSTEIPEAFRNSVPSLTLGKPLPWSQWDMLAPVSHYLIHFSRDEVLAMWDASVAAISQKASPAPKISKLDALFAHMWTLIVKARGIDNEDFPVHLDTTIGLRPRLSPALPADFLGSPIMNIPVTLPASEVGPGAAAAVRQSMGRYDASTLGVLLHEMAHEVDPSRIWNTFLGERHTIATSWLESRPGLGAYDVDYGFGKPRMVESMMPDCDGCVQVMESGIPNARSQPATFIPWYQNGVVVSLHLRTDVMQRLLADPYLRKYDRKDRSLQLGNEPDL
;
A
#
# COMPACT_ATOMS: atom_id res chain seq x y z
N MET A 1 -11.32 -82.07 0.00
CA MET A 1 -10.63 -81.46 -1.16
C MET A 1 -10.65 -79.92 -1.12
N PHE A 2 -10.70 -79.31 0.06
CA PHE A 2 -10.48 -77.85 0.28
C PHE A 2 -9.37 -77.60 1.33
N VAL A 3 -8.71 -78.68 1.79
CA VAL A 3 -7.62 -78.67 2.78
C VAL A 3 -6.28 -79.09 2.15
N LEU A 4 -6.29 -79.63 0.92
CA LEU A 4 -5.06 -80.02 0.21
C LEU A 4 -4.41 -78.85 -0.57
N ASP A 5 -5.17 -77.83 -0.98
CA ASP A 5 -4.61 -76.63 -1.63
C ASP A 5 -3.96 -75.66 -0.63
N LEU A 6 -4.34 -75.71 0.65
CA LEU A 6 -3.68 -74.91 1.70
C LEU A 6 -2.29 -75.43 2.09
N LEU A 7 -2.00 -76.72 1.88
CA LEU A 7 -0.70 -77.32 2.25
C LEU A 7 0.38 -77.16 1.17
N LEU A 8 0.01 -77.00 -0.11
CA LEU A 8 0.96 -76.73 -1.19
C LEU A 8 1.42 -75.26 -1.21
N VAL A 9 0.58 -74.30 -0.81
CA VAL A 9 0.98 -72.89 -0.67
C VAL A 9 1.90 -72.68 0.54
N GLY A 10 1.74 -73.48 1.61
CA GLY A 10 2.60 -73.40 2.81
C GLY A 10 4.04 -73.90 2.62
N LEU A 11 4.26 -74.90 1.75
CA LEU A 11 5.60 -75.47 1.54
C LEU A 11 6.45 -74.70 0.51
N SER A 12 5.83 -73.94 -0.40
CA SER A 12 6.56 -73.01 -1.29
C SER A 12 7.04 -71.75 -0.55
N ALA A 13 6.28 -71.31 0.47
CA ALA A 13 6.64 -70.15 1.28
C ALA A 13 7.85 -70.41 2.21
N GLY A 14 8.03 -71.64 2.70
CA GLY A 14 9.13 -71.99 3.62
C GLY A 14 10.52 -72.08 2.98
N LEU A 15 10.62 -72.42 1.69
CA LEU A 15 11.90 -72.51 0.98
C LEU A 15 12.33 -71.17 0.33
N PHE A 16 11.40 -70.26 0.05
CA PHE A 16 11.72 -68.88 -0.33
C PHE A 16 12.16 -68.03 0.86
N TYR A 17 11.63 -68.29 2.06
CA TYR A 17 12.01 -67.53 3.25
C TYR A 17 13.47 -67.78 3.69
N THR A 18 14.01 -68.97 3.45
CA THR A 18 15.38 -69.35 3.86
C THR A 18 16.46 -69.07 2.81
N SER A 19 16.09 -68.84 1.55
CA SER A 19 17.06 -68.51 0.48
C SER A 19 17.19 -67.01 0.19
N VAL A 20 16.19 -66.18 0.51
CA VAL A 20 16.29 -64.71 0.37
C VAL A 20 16.97 -64.05 1.59
N HIS A 21 16.93 -64.69 2.76
CA HIS A 21 17.67 -64.24 3.96
C HIS A 21 19.19 -64.48 3.90
N ALA A 22 19.72 -65.08 2.82
CA ALA A 22 21.16 -65.30 2.64
C ALA A 22 21.84 -64.35 1.64
N GLN A 23 21.10 -63.46 0.98
CA GLN A 23 21.67 -62.43 0.07
C GLN A 23 21.23 -60.99 0.35
N PHE A 24 20.33 -60.75 1.31
CA PHE A 24 20.00 -59.41 1.81
C PHE A 24 19.95 -59.37 3.35
N VAL A 25 20.94 -59.99 3.99
CA VAL A 25 21.35 -59.47 5.30
C VAL A 25 22.03 -58.14 5.02
N GLN A 26 21.26 -57.04 5.07
CA GLN A 26 21.86 -55.77 5.43
C GLN A 26 22.68 -56.07 6.68
N LYS A 27 24.00 -55.91 6.57
CA LYS A 27 24.84 -55.79 7.76
C LYS A 27 24.08 -54.80 8.67
N PRO A 28 23.83 -55.16 9.94
CA PRO A 28 23.39 -54.14 10.88
C PRO A 28 24.31 -52.96 10.69
N PHE A 29 23.74 -51.75 10.67
CA PHE A 29 24.52 -50.52 10.76
C PHE A 29 25.38 -50.69 12.03
N GLU A 30 26.61 -51.17 11.86
CA GLU A 30 27.64 -51.09 12.87
C GLU A 30 27.87 -49.59 12.98
N LEU A 31 27.12 -48.96 13.88
CA LEU A 31 27.63 -47.86 14.65
C LEU A 31 28.96 -48.38 15.20
N HIS A 32 30.04 -48.11 14.46
CA HIS A 32 31.34 -47.91 15.05
C HIS A 32 31.15 -46.73 16.01
N ILE A 33 30.55 -47.00 17.17
CA ILE A 33 30.92 -46.34 18.41
C ILE A 33 32.35 -46.84 18.64
N SER A 34 33.27 -46.36 17.81
CA SER A 34 34.62 -46.20 18.30
C SER A 34 34.44 -45.37 19.56
N ASN A 35 34.84 -45.94 20.70
CA ASN A 35 35.23 -45.16 21.84
C ASN A 35 36.35 -44.23 21.35
N GLN A 36 35.98 -43.13 20.69
CA GLN A 36 36.88 -42.03 20.47
C GLN A 36 37.10 -41.44 21.85
N ARG A 37 38.22 -41.89 22.42
CA ARG A 37 39.06 -41.17 23.37
C ARG A 37 38.78 -39.68 23.27
N GLN A 38 38.59 -39.04 24.43
CA GLN A 38 38.83 -37.60 24.68
C GLN A 38 39.52 -36.94 23.49
N ALA A 39 38.72 -36.39 22.56
CA ALA A 39 39.25 -35.48 21.58
C ALA A 39 39.75 -34.29 22.39
N SER A 40 41.05 -34.08 22.32
CA SER A 40 41.73 -32.89 22.77
C SER A 40 40.88 -31.66 22.41
N ARG A 41 40.62 -30.77 23.36
CA ARG A 41 40.44 -29.34 23.01
C ARG A 41 41.53 -28.98 21.98
N THR A 42 41.24 -28.08 21.04
CA THR A 42 42.21 -27.34 20.19
C THR A 42 42.42 -27.77 18.73
N LYS A 43 41.38 -27.84 17.88
CA LYS A 43 41.58 -27.54 16.45
C LYS A 43 40.44 -26.66 15.93
N ASP A 44 40.81 -25.44 15.55
CA ASP A 44 39.91 -24.47 14.92
C ASP A 44 39.38 -25.05 13.60
N ILE A 45 38.07 -24.93 13.36
CA ILE A 45 37.41 -25.36 12.12
C ILE A 45 37.84 -24.43 11.00
N LEU A 46 37.89 -23.11 11.23
CA LEU A 46 38.40 -22.10 10.32
C LEU A 46 39.94 -22.00 10.38
N ASN A 47 40.60 -23.12 10.14
CA ASN A 47 42.05 -23.21 10.06
C ASN A 47 42.62 -22.79 8.68
N SER A 48 43.95 -22.77 8.56
CA SER A 48 44.64 -22.35 7.34
C SER A 48 44.28 -23.15 6.08
N ASP A 49 43.92 -24.43 6.22
CA ASP A 49 43.56 -25.27 5.08
C ASP A 49 42.16 -24.91 4.56
N VAL A 50 41.22 -24.63 5.47
CA VAL A 50 39.88 -24.11 5.12
C VAL A 50 39.98 -22.71 4.53
N ASP A 51 40.85 -21.85 5.08
CA ASP A 51 41.11 -20.52 4.50
C ASP A 51 41.61 -20.62 3.06
N ALA A 52 42.62 -21.46 2.83
CA ALA A 52 43.19 -21.68 1.51
C ALA A 52 42.17 -22.26 0.54
N PHE A 53 41.27 -23.14 1.03
CA PHE A 53 40.18 -23.71 0.26
C PHE A 53 39.17 -22.64 -0.19
N ILE A 54 38.65 -21.82 0.73
CA ILE A 54 37.64 -20.79 0.40
C ILE A 54 38.22 -19.75 -0.57
N GLU A 55 39.43 -19.27 -0.30
CA GLU A 55 40.14 -18.34 -1.18
C GLU A 55 40.47 -18.97 -2.55
N GLY A 56 40.82 -20.26 -2.57
CA GLY A 56 41.02 -21.02 -3.81
C GLY A 56 39.73 -21.20 -4.61
N LEU A 57 38.61 -21.45 -3.93
CA LEU A 57 37.28 -21.58 -4.53
C LEU A 57 36.90 -20.26 -5.23
N LEU A 58 36.96 -19.13 -4.52
CA LEU A 58 36.65 -17.81 -5.09
C LEU A 58 37.51 -17.49 -6.31
N ARG A 59 38.82 -17.81 -6.27
CA ARG A 59 39.71 -17.65 -7.43
C ARG A 59 39.33 -18.55 -8.60
N SER A 60 39.07 -19.84 -8.35
CA SER A 60 38.81 -20.81 -9.42
C SER A 60 37.47 -20.59 -10.14
N TRP A 61 36.51 -19.91 -9.49
CA TRP A 61 35.22 -19.52 -10.06
C TRP A 61 35.18 -18.06 -10.53
N ASN A 62 36.34 -17.38 -10.56
CA ASN A 62 36.48 -15.96 -10.90
C ASN A 62 35.51 -15.04 -10.14
N SER A 63 35.30 -15.27 -8.85
CA SER A 63 34.35 -14.48 -8.04
C SER A 63 34.81 -13.03 -7.84
N PRO A 64 33.97 -12.04 -8.21
CA PRO A 64 34.19 -10.65 -7.84
C PRO A 64 33.72 -10.33 -6.41
N GLY A 65 33.01 -11.26 -5.76
CA GLY A 65 32.41 -11.07 -4.45
C GLY A 65 33.27 -11.59 -3.30
N GLY A 66 32.62 -11.78 -2.17
CA GLY A 66 33.18 -12.29 -0.93
C GLY A 66 32.22 -13.23 -0.22
N ILE A 67 32.75 -13.85 0.84
CA ILE A 67 32.06 -14.79 1.71
C ILE A 67 32.28 -14.36 3.16
N SER A 68 31.24 -14.34 3.98
CA SER A 68 31.39 -14.34 5.44
C SER A 68 30.78 -15.62 6.02
N VAL A 69 31.50 -16.26 6.94
CA VAL A 69 31.13 -17.52 7.56
C VAL A 69 30.96 -17.36 9.07
N ALA A 70 30.07 -18.16 9.64
CA ALA A 70 29.95 -18.39 11.07
C ALA A 70 29.82 -19.89 11.34
N VAL A 71 30.58 -20.40 12.29
CA VAL A 71 30.48 -21.77 12.79
C VAL A 71 30.32 -21.73 14.30
N VAL A 72 29.32 -22.43 14.83
CA VAL A 72 29.10 -22.57 16.27
C VAL A 72 29.01 -24.03 16.64
N ARG A 73 29.69 -24.43 17.70
CA ARG A 73 29.67 -25.80 18.22
C ARG A 73 29.56 -25.75 19.74
N GLN A 74 28.65 -26.54 20.31
CA GLN A 74 28.54 -26.66 21.75
C GLN A 74 29.20 -27.95 22.23
N SER A 75 30.04 -27.85 23.27
CA SER A 75 30.60 -29.03 23.93
C SER A 75 29.53 -29.77 24.74
N ASP A 76 29.89 -30.96 25.23
CA ASP A 76 29.03 -31.72 26.13
C ASP A 76 28.82 -31.02 27.48
N ASP A 77 29.79 -30.22 27.92
CA ASP A 77 29.71 -29.40 29.13
C ASP A 77 28.88 -28.12 28.94
N GLY A 78 28.40 -27.85 27.72
CA GLY A 78 27.56 -26.69 27.39
C GLY A 78 28.31 -25.43 26.94
N GLU A 79 29.65 -25.48 26.89
CA GLU A 79 30.50 -24.37 26.44
C GLU A 79 30.43 -24.18 24.92
N TRP A 80 30.48 -22.93 24.47
CA TRP A 80 30.40 -22.57 23.05
C TRP A 80 31.77 -22.31 22.44
N ASP A 81 32.01 -22.94 21.30
CA ASP A 81 33.07 -22.63 20.35
C ASP A 81 32.44 -21.86 19.17
N VAL A 82 32.90 -20.62 18.93
CA VAL A 82 32.32 -19.70 17.95
C VAL A 82 33.42 -19.12 17.08
N GLU A 83 33.35 -19.42 15.79
CA GLU A 83 34.33 -18.98 14.80
C GLU A 83 33.61 -18.18 13.70
N VAL A 84 34.07 -16.96 13.42
CA VAL A 84 33.52 -16.09 12.37
C VAL A 84 34.63 -15.48 11.54
N LYS A 85 34.45 -15.40 10.22
CA LYS A 85 35.48 -14.87 9.32
C LYS A 85 34.92 -14.38 7.99
N GLY A 86 35.65 -13.48 7.32
CA GLY A 86 35.35 -13.01 5.96
C GLY A 86 36.48 -13.29 4.97
N TYR A 87 36.11 -13.50 3.71
CA TYR A 87 36.97 -13.83 2.56
C TYR A 87 36.53 -13.04 1.34
N GLY A 88 37.45 -12.70 0.43
CA GLY A 88 37.12 -11.91 -0.76
C GLY A 88 36.65 -10.48 -0.47
N PHE A 89 35.73 -9.96 -1.28
CA PHE A 89 35.35 -8.54 -1.27
C PHE A 89 33.89 -8.29 -0.90
N ALA A 90 33.66 -7.42 0.09
CA ALA A 90 32.33 -6.92 0.43
C ALA A 90 31.84 -5.87 -0.56
N ARG A 91 32.74 -5.14 -1.23
CA ARG A 91 32.40 -4.01 -2.09
C ARG A 91 33.25 -3.99 -3.35
N VAL A 92 32.71 -3.42 -4.42
CA VAL A 92 33.41 -3.30 -5.71
C VAL A 92 34.61 -2.33 -5.65
N ASP A 93 34.67 -1.49 -4.63
CA ASP A 93 35.80 -0.59 -4.35
C ASP A 93 37.04 -1.30 -3.75
N GLY A 94 36.94 -2.61 -3.51
CA GLY A 94 38.01 -3.43 -2.94
C GLY A 94 37.95 -3.59 -1.42
N LYS A 95 36.92 -3.07 -0.73
CA LYS A 95 36.71 -3.35 0.70
C LYS A 95 36.53 -4.85 0.94
N LYS A 96 37.29 -5.39 1.90
CA LYS A 96 37.27 -6.82 2.23
C LYS A 96 36.00 -7.21 2.99
N MET A 97 35.52 -8.42 2.70
CA MET A 97 34.46 -9.06 3.46
C MET A 97 34.94 -9.38 4.88
N SER A 98 34.06 -9.25 5.86
CA SER A 98 34.35 -9.50 7.28
C SER A 98 33.12 -10.07 7.99
N GLU A 99 33.31 -10.57 9.21
CA GLU A 99 32.26 -11.04 10.11
C GLU A 99 31.19 -9.98 10.43
N HIS A 100 31.54 -8.70 10.28
CA HIS A 100 30.65 -7.56 10.49
C HIS A 100 29.88 -7.16 9.24
N SER A 101 30.23 -7.69 8.07
CA SER A 101 29.62 -7.29 6.80
C SER A 101 28.15 -7.66 6.77
N LEU A 102 27.29 -6.67 6.56
CA LEU A 102 25.84 -6.84 6.49
C LEU A 102 25.46 -7.24 5.07
N VAL A 103 24.70 -8.32 4.97
CA VAL A 103 24.05 -8.76 3.73
C VAL A 103 22.57 -8.94 3.99
N GLY A 104 21.74 -8.81 2.96
CA GLY A 104 20.37 -9.24 3.08
C GLY A 104 20.28 -10.77 3.03
N ILE A 105 19.76 -11.40 4.07
CA ILE A 105 19.70 -12.87 4.19
C ILE A 105 18.54 -13.48 3.39
N ALA A 106 17.85 -12.65 2.60
CA ALA A 106 16.77 -13.03 1.71
C ALA A 106 15.79 -13.98 2.40
N SER A 107 15.48 -15.12 1.79
CA SER A 107 14.47 -16.06 2.27
C SER A 107 14.74 -16.71 3.63
N ASN A 108 15.93 -16.58 4.22
CA ASN A 108 16.11 -16.90 5.65
C ASN A 108 15.21 -16.06 6.56
N SER A 109 14.77 -14.88 6.08
CA SER A 109 13.78 -14.03 6.75
C SER A 109 12.46 -14.75 7.06
N LYS A 110 12.11 -15.78 6.29
CA LYS A 110 10.87 -16.55 6.45
C LYS A 110 10.76 -17.22 7.81
N LEU A 111 11.89 -17.65 8.37
CA LEU A 111 11.92 -18.22 9.70
C LEU A 111 11.48 -17.19 10.75
N PHE A 112 11.96 -15.94 10.66
CA PHE A 112 11.52 -14.87 11.56
C PHE A 112 10.02 -14.62 11.46
N THR A 113 9.45 -14.66 10.25
CA THR A 113 8.00 -14.56 10.04
C THR A 113 7.24 -15.68 10.74
N ALA A 114 7.66 -16.92 10.51
CA ALA A 114 7.01 -18.08 11.09
C ALA A 114 7.12 -18.12 12.62
N LEU A 115 8.25 -17.65 13.16
CA LEU A 115 8.45 -17.45 14.60
C LEU A 115 7.55 -16.36 15.16
N GLY A 116 7.44 -15.21 14.46
CA GLY A 116 6.50 -14.15 14.83
C GLY A 116 5.07 -14.64 14.92
N THR A 117 4.63 -15.45 13.93
CA THR A 117 3.33 -16.13 13.98
C THR A 117 3.23 -17.11 15.15
N GLY A 118 4.28 -17.88 15.44
CA GLY A 118 4.31 -18.78 16.60
C GLY A 118 4.24 -18.05 17.95
N LEU A 119 4.82 -16.85 18.06
CA LEU A 119 4.69 -15.98 19.22
C LEU A 119 3.25 -15.47 19.38
N LEU A 120 2.59 -15.09 18.29
CA LEU A 120 1.16 -14.74 18.32
C LEU A 120 0.30 -15.91 18.76
N ILE A 121 0.59 -17.13 18.29
CA ILE A 121 -0.09 -18.36 18.73
C ILE A 121 0.16 -18.65 20.21
N SER A 122 1.34 -18.29 20.73
CA SER A 122 1.69 -18.48 22.14
C SER A 122 1.09 -17.40 23.05
N ASN A 123 0.47 -16.35 22.49
CA ASN A 123 -0.23 -15.33 23.26
C ASN A 123 -1.63 -15.82 23.64
N GLU A 124 -1.81 -16.18 24.92
CA GLU A 124 -3.08 -16.72 25.45
C GLU A 124 -4.26 -15.74 25.33
N SER A 125 -4.01 -14.44 25.12
CA SER A 125 -5.07 -13.44 24.87
C SER A 125 -5.66 -13.54 23.46
N LEU A 126 -5.00 -14.26 22.54
CA LEU A 126 -5.45 -14.46 21.17
C LEU A 126 -5.97 -15.90 21.01
N SER A 127 -7.15 -16.05 20.41
CA SER A 127 -7.68 -17.37 20.04
C SER A 127 -7.07 -17.83 18.72
N LEU A 128 -5.79 -18.24 18.74
CA LEU A 128 -5.04 -18.65 17.55
C LEU A 128 -4.39 -20.01 17.74
N SER A 129 -4.36 -20.82 16.67
CA SER A 129 -3.65 -22.09 16.63
C SER A 129 -3.01 -22.29 15.25
N TRP A 130 -2.07 -23.23 15.15
CA TRP A 130 -1.48 -23.64 13.88
C TRP A 130 -2.51 -24.11 12.84
N ASN A 131 -3.68 -24.58 13.29
CA ASN A 131 -4.78 -25.04 12.44
C ASN A 131 -5.86 -23.96 12.21
N THR A 132 -5.68 -22.75 12.73
CA THR A 132 -6.61 -21.64 12.44
C THR A 132 -6.63 -21.38 10.94
N LYS A 133 -7.83 -21.29 10.37
CA LYS A 133 -8.03 -20.97 8.96
C LYS A 133 -7.70 -19.50 8.73
N ILE A 134 -7.02 -19.22 7.63
CA ILE A 134 -6.65 -17.85 7.27
C ILE A 134 -7.90 -16.99 7.05
N ALA A 135 -8.95 -17.58 6.46
CA ALA A 135 -10.23 -16.92 6.23
C ALA A 135 -10.89 -16.39 7.53
N ASP A 136 -10.58 -16.99 8.69
CA ASP A 136 -11.15 -16.58 9.98
C ASP A 136 -10.44 -15.35 10.57
N VAL A 137 -9.23 -15.02 10.09
CA VAL A 137 -8.36 -14.00 10.71
C VAL A 137 -7.87 -12.92 9.74
N VAL A 138 -8.01 -13.11 8.43
CA VAL A 138 -7.59 -12.14 7.41
C VAL A 138 -8.77 -11.79 6.49
N PRO A 139 -9.41 -10.62 6.68
CA PRO A 139 -10.61 -10.24 5.92
C PRO A 139 -10.43 -10.18 4.41
N GLU A 140 -9.24 -9.83 3.94
CA GLU A 140 -8.93 -9.67 2.51
C GLU A 140 -8.57 -10.98 1.80
N TRP A 141 -8.45 -12.08 2.55
CA TRP A 141 -8.02 -13.38 2.06
C TRP A 141 -8.97 -13.98 1.01
N GLY A 142 -8.38 -14.54 -0.04
CA GLY A 142 -9.10 -15.36 -1.01
C GLY A 142 -8.18 -15.91 -2.10
N LEU A 143 -8.43 -17.13 -2.54
CA LEU A 143 -7.73 -17.77 -3.68
C LEU A 143 -8.74 -18.15 -4.76
N ALA A 144 -8.26 -18.32 -6.00
CA ALA A 144 -9.11 -18.75 -7.11
C ALA A 144 -9.69 -20.16 -6.89
N ASP A 145 -8.94 -21.05 -6.23
CA ASP A 145 -9.43 -22.36 -5.79
C ASP A 145 -10.28 -22.20 -4.52
N SER A 146 -11.57 -22.52 -4.61
CA SER A 146 -12.52 -22.33 -3.51
C SER A 146 -12.20 -23.17 -2.27
N ILE A 147 -11.64 -24.37 -2.45
CA ILE A 147 -11.27 -25.25 -1.33
C ILE A 147 -10.04 -24.68 -0.63
N ALA A 148 -9.00 -24.33 -1.38
CA ALA A 148 -7.81 -23.69 -0.82
C ALA A 148 -8.18 -22.36 -0.14
N SER A 149 -9.07 -21.56 -0.74
CA SER A 149 -9.55 -20.31 -0.17
C SER A 149 -10.25 -20.52 1.19
N ALA A 150 -11.11 -21.54 1.31
CA ALA A 150 -11.86 -21.80 2.54
C ALA A 150 -11.06 -22.56 3.63
N GLU A 151 -10.13 -23.44 3.23
CA GLU A 151 -9.53 -24.43 4.13
C GLU A 151 -8.03 -24.21 4.41
N THR A 152 -7.40 -23.19 3.81
CA THR A 152 -6.00 -22.85 4.11
C THR A 152 -5.87 -22.44 5.58
N THR A 153 -5.02 -23.17 6.30
CA THR A 153 -4.60 -22.88 7.67
C THR A 153 -3.24 -22.19 7.71
N ILE A 154 -2.85 -21.67 8.88
CA ILE A 154 -1.50 -21.13 9.11
C ILE A 154 -0.41 -22.14 8.74
N VAL A 155 -0.60 -23.42 9.08
CA VAL A 155 0.33 -24.49 8.69
C VAL A 155 0.44 -24.64 7.18
N ASP A 156 -0.68 -24.57 6.46
CA ASP A 156 -0.68 -24.68 5.00
C ASP A 156 0.07 -23.52 4.33
N ALA A 157 -0.13 -22.31 4.85
CA ALA A 157 0.54 -21.10 4.38
C ALA A 157 2.06 -21.17 4.62
N MET A 158 2.50 -21.51 5.84
CA MET A 158 3.93 -21.54 6.16
C MET A 158 4.66 -22.68 5.45
N SER A 159 3.98 -23.78 5.12
CA SER A 159 4.58 -24.97 4.52
C SER A 159 4.38 -25.10 3.00
N HIS A 160 4.03 -24.02 2.30
CA HIS A 160 4.00 -23.95 0.82
C HIS A 160 3.11 -25.01 0.15
N ARG A 161 1.90 -25.24 0.69
CA ARG A 161 1.01 -26.31 0.18
C ARG A 161 -0.41 -25.85 -0.15
N THR A 162 -0.57 -24.58 -0.51
CA THR A 162 -1.87 -23.99 -0.88
C THR A 162 -2.29 -24.29 -2.32
N GLY A 163 -1.38 -24.75 -3.18
CA GLY A 163 -1.62 -24.95 -4.62
C GLY A 163 -1.47 -23.68 -5.46
N LEU A 164 -1.19 -22.53 -4.81
CA LEU A 164 -0.88 -21.27 -5.48
C LEU A 164 0.63 -21.19 -5.75
N PRO A 165 1.06 -20.96 -7.00
CA PRO A 165 2.47 -20.79 -7.33
C PRO A 165 2.98 -19.39 -6.91
N ARG A 166 4.24 -19.07 -7.23
CA ARG A 166 4.93 -17.87 -6.75
C ARG A 166 4.24 -16.56 -7.12
N HIS A 167 3.86 -16.42 -8.39
CA HIS A 167 3.35 -15.18 -8.99
C HIS A 167 4.16 -13.94 -8.58
N ASP A 168 5.49 -14.06 -8.49
CA ASP A 168 6.34 -13.00 -7.94
C ASP A 168 6.33 -11.71 -8.79
N LEU A 169 6.00 -11.82 -10.08
CA LEU A 169 5.88 -10.70 -11.02
C LEU A 169 4.52 -9.98 -10.97
N MET A 170 3.65 -10.30 -10.02
CA MET A 170 2.30 -9.73 -9.89
C MET A 170 2.31 -8.34 -9.21
N TYR A 171 3.07 -8.20 -8.14
CA TYR A 171 3.08 -7.03 -7.27
C TYR A 171 4.22 -6.04 -7.59
N SER A 172 4.01 -4.79 -7.22
CA SER A 172 4.87 -3.63 -7.49
C SER A 172 5.34 -2.97 -6.19
N ARG A 173 6.22 -1.98 -6.30
CA ARG A 173 6.74 -1.25 -5.12
C ARG A 173 5.69 -0.37 -4.42
N THR A 174 4.67 0.07 -5.16
CA THR A 174 3.58 0.90 -4.64
C THR A 174 2.47 0.08 -3.97
N ASP A 175 2.55 -1.25 -4.03
CA ASP A 175 1.59 -2.13 -3.38
C ASP A 175 1.84 -2.23 -1.86
N ASN A 176 0.76 -2.41 -1.12
CA ASN A 176 0.82 -2.78 0.29
C ASN A 176 0.35 -4.23 0.47
N THR A 177 0.53 -4.78 1.67
CA THR A 177 0.16 -6.16 1.95
C THR A 177 -1.30 -6.45 1.64
N SER A 178 -2.23 -5.56 2.02
CA SER A 178 -3.67 -5.74 1.76
C SER A 178 -3.97 -5.81 0.25
N SER A 179 -3.42 -4.89 -0.57
CA SER A 179 -3.63 -4.91 -2.03
C SER A 179 -3.08 -6.16 -2.72
N ILE A 180 -2.01 -6.74 -2.19
CA ILE A 180 -1.45 -8.02 -2.66
C ILE A 180 -2.40 -9.16 -2.33
N LEU A 181 -2.88 -9.23 -1.08
CA LEU A 181 -3.78 -10.29 -0.62
C LEU A 181 -5.11 -10.29 -1.37
N GLN A 182 -5.68 -9.12 -1.63
CA GLN A 182 -6.92 -9.00 -2.40
C GLN A 182 -6.78 -9.56 -3.83
N ARG A 183 -5.61 -9.43 -4.44
CA ARG A 183 -5.36 -9.88 -5.81
C ARG A 183 -5.12 -11.39 -5.96
N LEU A 184 -4.80 -12.10 -4.87
CA LEU A 184 -4.51 -13.54 -4.94
C LEU A 184 -5.68 -14.37 -5.51
N ARG A 185 -6.92 -13.90 -5.32
CA ARG A 185 -8.13 -14.54 -5.87
C ARG A 185 -8.21 -14.56 -7.39
N TYR A 186 -7.44 -13.70 -8.06
CA TYR A 186 -7.39 -13.62 -9.53
C TYR A 186 -6.24 -14.41 -10.13
N LEU A 187 -5.44 -15.07 -9.30
CA LEU A 187 -4.25 -15.81 -9.73
C LEU A 187 -4.57 -17.30 -9.90
N ARG A 188 -4.09 -17.86 -11.01
CA ARG A 188 -4.34 -19.25 -11.36
C ARG A 188 -3.57 -20.19 -10.42
N THR A 189 -4.24 -21.19 -9.88
CA THR A 189 -3.58 -22.28 -9.13
C THR A 189 -2.99 -23.30 -10.09
N SER A 190 -1.89 -23.93 -9.67
CA SER A 190 -1.16 -24.92 -10.48
C SER A 190 -1.33 -26.36 -10.01
N ALA A 191 -1.84 -26.54 -8.79
CA ALA A 191 -2.11 -27.88 -8.26
C ALA A 191 -3.25 -27.87 -7.24
N PRO A 192 -3.90 -29.01 -7.01
CA PRO A 192 -4.91 -29.14 -5.97
C PRO A 192 -4.33 -28.88 -4.58
N PHE A 193 -5.15 -28.31 -3.71
CA PHE A 193 -4.81 -27.98 -2.33
C PHE A 193 -4.12 -29.15 -1.59
N ARG A 194 -3.00 -28.88 -0.91
CA ARG A 194 -2.18 -29.83 -0.11
C ARG A 194 -1.52 -30.99 -0.86
N THR A 195 -1.57 -31.04 -2.19
CA THR A 195 -1.03 -32.20 -2.93
C THR A 195 0.46 -32.13 -3.22
N ILE A 196 1.01 -30.93 -3.42
CA ILE A 196 2.41 -30.71 -3.75
C ILE A 196 2.98 -29.51 -2.99
N TRP A 197 4.30 -29.51 -2.80
CA TRP A 197 5.04 -28.36 -2.28
C TRP A 197 5.34 -27.38 -3.41
N GLN A 198 4.95 -26.11 -3.25
CA GLN A 198 5.23 -25.04 -4.20
C GLN A 198 5.65 -23.78 -3.47
N TYR A 199 6.93 -23.45 -3.60
CA TYR A 199 7.48 -22.24 -2.99
C TYR A 199 6.63 -21.01 -3.35
N CYS A 200 6.13 -20.27 -2.35
CA CYS A 200 5.27 -19.12 -2.57
C CYS A 200 5.57 -17.99 -1.58
N ASN A 201 6.08 -16.85 -2.08
CA ASN A 201 6.36 -15.68 -1.23
C ASN A 201 5.08 -15.00 -0.72
N ASN A 202 3.96 -15.13 -1.43
CA ASN A 202 2.69 -14.50 -1.04
C ASN A 202 2.18 -15.05 0.30
N MET A 203 2.43 -16.32 0.61
CA MET A 203 2.03 -16.90 1.90
C MET A 203 2.84 -16.33 3.07
N TYR A 204 4.09 -15.93 2.84
CA TYR A 204 4.90 -15.25 3.86
C TYR A 204 4.58 -13.77 3.97
N THR A 205 4.12 -13.16 2.88
CA THR A 205 3.56 -11.80 2.89
C THR A 205 2.28 -11.78 3.73
N LEU A 206 1.39 -12.76 3.53
CA LEU A 206 0.20 -13.01 4.36
C LEU A 206 0.55 -13.19 5.84
N LEU A 207 1.45 -14.12 6.18
CA LEU A 207 1.77 -14.42 7.59
C LEU A 207 2.41 -13.22 8.30
N SER A 208 3.17 -12.39 7.57
CA SER A 208 3.71 -11.14 8.12
C SER A 208 2.64 -10.08 8.40
N TYR A 209 1.43 -10.21 7.86
CA TYR A 209 0.34 -9.27 8.14
C TYR A 209 -0.34 -9.52 9.50
N LEU A 210 -0.22 -10.74 10.04
CA LEU A 210 -0.92 -11.14 11.27
C LEU A 210 -0.63 -10.25 12.48
N PRO A 211 0.62 -9.80 12.76
CA PRO A 211 0.86 -8.88 13.86
C PRO A 211 0.11 -7.54 13.72
N THR A 212 -0.04 -7.05 12.50
CA THR A 212 -0.76 -5.80 12.23
C THR A 212 -2.26 -5.98 12.49
N LEU A 213 -2.83 -7.10 12.06
CA LEU A 213 -4.25 -7.39 12.27
C LEU A 213 -4.62 -7.71 13.71
N LEU A 214 -3.78 -8.49 14.40
CA LEU A 214 -4.14 -9.10 15.69
C LEU A 214 -3.66 -8.30 16.90
N VAL A 215 -2.59 -7.51 16.76
CA VAL A 215 -2.00 -6.75 17.88
C VAL A 215 -1.60 -5.32 17.50
N ASP A 216 -2.09 -4.81 16.37
CA ASP A 216 -1.88 -3.43 15.88
C ASP A 216 -0.41 -2.99 15.85
N LYS A 217 0.49 -3.91 15.45
CA LYS A 217 1.92 -3.61 15.29
C LYS A 217 2.42 -3.91 13.88
N PRO A 218 3.25 -3.03 13.27
CA PRO A 218 3.98 -3.38 12.06
C PRO A 218 4.85 -4.62 12.27
N PHE A 219 4.89 -5.50 11.27
CA PHE A 219 5.60 -6.78 11.34
C PHE A 219 7.06 -6.64 11.78
N ALA A 220 7.83 -5.75 11.13
CA ALA A 220 9.25 -5.63 11.42
C ALA A 220 9.50 -5.14 12.84
N ARG A 221 8.67 -4.22 13.36
CA ARG A 221 8.70 -3.81 14.78
C ARG A 221 8.36 -4.95 15.70
N TYR A 222 7.30 -5.71 15.38
CA TYR A 222 6.93 -6.87 16.17
C TYR A 222 8.08 -7.89 16.28
N ILE A 223 8.76 -8.20 15.17
CA ILE A 223 9.94 -9.07 15.18
C ILE A 223 11.11 -8.45 15.96
N LYS A 224 11.36 -7.14 15.77
CA LYS A 224 12.44 -6.46 16.47
C LYS A 224 12.25 -6.48 17.98
N ASP A 225 11.06 -6.12 18.46
CA ASP A 225 10.71 -6.04 19.88
C ASP A 225 10.76 -7.41 20.56
N ASN A 226 10.31 -8.46 19.87
CA ASN A 226 10.14 -9.79 20.48
C ASN A 226 11.27 -10.78 20.17
N ILE A 227 12.12 -10.50 19.18
CA ILE A 227 13.20 -11.41 18.77
C ILE A 227 14.55 -10.68 18.75
N PHE A 228 14.71 -9.61 17.97
CA PHE A 228 16.04 -9.01 17.80
C PHE A 228 16.59 -8.38 19.08
N VAL A 229 15.77 -7.59 19.77
CA VAL A 229 16.18 -6.90 21.01
C VAL A 229 16.40 -7.91 22.15
N PRO A 230 15.46 -8.84 22.47
CA PRO A 230 15.65 -9.76 23.59
C PRO A 230 16.78 -10.77 23.38
N LEU A 231 17.11 -11.10 22.13
CA LEU A 231 18.25 -11.97 21.79
C LEU A 231 19.54 -11.18 21.56
N ASN A 232 19.51 -9.84 21.64
CA ASN A 232 20.65 -8.96 21.38
C ASN A 232 21.32 -9.26 20.02
N LEU A 233 20.50 -9.32 18.96
CA LEU A 233 20.92 -9.34 17.56
C LEU A 233 21.14 -7.90 17.07
N SER A 234 22.15 -7.25 17.65
CA SER A 234 22.33 -5.79 17.61
C SER A 234 22.60 -5.18 16.23
N SER A 235 23.10 -5.96 15.27
CA SER A 235 23.37 -5.49 13.91
C SER A 235 22.26 -5.86 12.92
N THR A 236 21.33 -6.72 13.35
CA THR A 236 20.24 -7.23 12.51
C THR A 236 19.12 -6.21 12.40
N THR A 237 18.71 -5.90 11.18
CA THR A 237 17.71 -4.86 10.90
C THR A 237 16.85 -5.20 9.67
N TYR A 238 15.70 -4.54 9.56
CA TYR A 238 14.89 -4.49 8.34
C TYR A 238 15.14 -3.22 7.50
N SER A 239 15.89 -2.25 8.03
CA SER A 239 16.10 -0.95 7.40
C SER A 239 17.43 -0.88 6.65
N LEU A 240 17.35 -0.59 5.35
CA LEU A 240 18.53 -0.36 4.52
C LEU A 240 19.34 0.84 4.99
N ASP A 241 18.67 1.90 5.45
CA ASP A 241 19.34 3.12 5.92
C ASP A 241 20.15 2.87 7.20
N VAL A 242 19.61 2.08 8.14
CA VAL A 242 20.35 1.64 9.33
C VAL A 242 21.56 0.80 8.93
N ALA A 243 21.38 -0.16 8.03
CA ALA A 243 22.47 -0.99 7.53
C ALA A 243 23.55 -0.16 6.82
N ARG A 244 23.16 0.82 5.99
CA ARG A 244 24.07 1.72 5.28
C ARG A 244 24.82 2.64 6.26
N ALA A 245 24.11 3.23 7.22
CA ALA A 245 24.69 4.11 8.24
C ALA A 245 25.72 3.40 9.14
N SER A 246 25.61 2.07 9.30
CA SER A 246 26.62 1.28 10.02
C SER A 246 28.00 1.28 9.34
N GLY A 247 28.07 1.58 8.04
CA GLY A 247 29.29 1.46 7.24
C GLY A 247 29.72 0.02 6.93
N HIS A 248 28.93 -0.98 7.33
CA HIS A 248 29.23 -2.40 7.14
C HIS A 248 28.41 -3.10 6.04
N LEU A 249 27.49 -2.40 5.38
CA LEU A 249 26.70 -2.96 4.28
C LEU A 249 27.61 -3.36 3.11
N ALA A 250 27.56 -4.64 2.72
CA ALA A 250 28.22 -5.15 1.52
C ALA A 250 27.47 -4.69 0.27
N ASP A 251 28.15 -4.48 -0.85
CA ASP A 251 27.50 -4.26 -2.14
C ASP A 251 26.91 -5.59 -2.66
N PRO A 252 25.74 -5.58 -3.30
CA PRO A 252 25.25 -6.71 -4.07
C PRO A 252 26.05 -6.79 -5.38
N ILE A 253 26.94 -7.78 -5.53
CA ILE A 253 27.89 -7.84 -6.66
C ILE A 253 27.41 -8.82 -7.72
N CYS A 254 27.32 -8.32 -8.96
CA CYS A 254 26.93 -9.06 -10.15
C CYS A 254 28.07 -9.07 -11.19
N ARG A 255 27.96 -9.96 -12.19
CA ARG A 255 28.89 -10.04 -13.32
C ARG A 255 28.18 -9.72 -14.62
N ASP A 256 28.78 -8.82 -15.40
CA ASP A 256 28.29 -8.40 -16.70
C ASP A 256 29.22 -8.89 -17.83
N GLY A 257 28.66 -9.11 -19.03
CA GLY A 257 29.41 -9.47 -20.24
C GLY A 257 30.07 -10.85 -20.24
N VAL A 258 29.59 -11.82 -19.46
CA VAL A 258 30.11 -13.20 -19.49
C VAL A 258 29.59 -13.93 -20.72
N ASN A 259 30.47 -14.31 -21.65
CA ASN A 259 30.12 -15.22 -22.74
C ASN A 259 30.13 -16.67 -22.25
N ARG A 260 28.95 -17.18 -21.92
CA ARG A 260 28.80 -18.49 -21.27
C ARG A 260 28.99 -19.67 -22.21
N SER A 261 28.89 -19.46 -23.51
CA SER A 261 29.20 -20.49 -24.51
C SER A 261 30.71 -20.72 -24.66
N ASP A 262 31.54 -19.72 -24.31
CA ASP A 262 33.01 -19.86 -24.30
C ASP A 262 33.52 -20.36 -22.94
N ASP A 263 33.13 -19.67 -21.85
CA ASP A 263 33.44 -20.05 -20.48
C ASP A 263 32.30 -19.66 -19.57
N VAL A 264 31.55 -20.67 -19.11
CA VAL A 264 30.47 -20.51 -18.15
C VAL A 264 30.96 -19.77 -16.90
N PHE A 265 32.20 -19.99 -16.46
CA PHE A 265 32.78 -19.37 -15.25
C PHE A 265 33.58 -18.10 -15.54
N GLY A 266 33.37 -17.48 -16.70
CA GLY A 266 34.11 -16.30 -17.12
C GLY A 266 34.07 -15.17 -16.08
N MET A 267 35.15 -14.40 -16.04
CA MET A 267 35.33 -13.34 -15.05
C MET A 267 34.30 -12.20 -15.22
N GLY A 268 33.97 -11.86 -16.48
CA GLY A 268 33.10 -10.73 -16.79
C GLY A 268 33.58 -9.40 -16.18
N LYS A 269 32.70 -8.41 -16.16
CA LYS A 269 32.90 -7.12 -15.48
C LYS A 269 32.11 -7.13 -14.17
N ALA A 270 32.80 -6.97 -13.05
CA ALA A 270 32.14 -6.81 -11.74
C ALA A 270 31.32 -5.50 -11.70
N ARG A 271 30.09 -5.58 -11.22
CA ARG A 271 29.20 -4.43 -11.01
C ARG A 271 28.54 -4.51 -9.64
N ALA A 272 28.41 -3.36 -8.98
CA ALA A 272 27.49 -3.22 -7.85
C ALA A 272 26.10 -2.94 -8.41
N ALA A 273 25.15 -3.83 -8.15
CA ALA A 273 23.75 -3.55 -8.42
C ALA A 273 23.21 -2.54 -7.40
N LEU A 274 22.10 -1.88 -7.73
CA LEU A 274 21.29 -1.26 -6.67
C LEU A 274 20.68 -2.37 -5.82
N TYR A 275 20.62 -2.12 -4.51
CA TYR A 275 19.97 -3.01 -3.54
C TYR A 275 18.57 -3.41 -4.02
N PRO A 276 18.12 -4.66 -3.74
CA PRO A 276 16.76 -5.09 -4.02
C PRO A 276 15.74 -4.00 -3.75
N ASN A 277 14.88 -3.77 -4.74
CA ASN A 277 14.00 -2.62 -4.81
C ASN A 277 13.17 -2.37 -3.54
N TRP A 278 12.71 -3.44 -2.90
CA TRP A 278 11.91 -3.35 -1.68
C TRP A 278 12.71 -2.95 -0.44
N TRP A 279 14.05 -2.92 -0.47
CA TRP A 279 14.84 -2.38 0.63
C TRP A 279 15.08 -0.87 0.52
N LEU A 280 14.96 -0.31 -0.69
CA LEU A 280 15.15 1.13 -0.90
C LEU A 280 14.07 1.97 -0.18
N ASP A 281 12.92 1.37 0.09
CA ASP A 281 11.79 2.00 0.78
C ASP A 281 11.55 1.35 2.18
N SER A 282 12.52 0.61 2.74
CA SER A 282 12.34 -0.10 4.02
C SER A 282 12.77 0.73 5.24
N SER A 283 11.80 1.04 6.11
CA SER A 283 12.05 1.51 7.46
C SER A 283 12.16 0.34 8.44
N GLU A 284 12.43 0.63 9.70
CA GLU A 284 12.33 -0.35 10.79
C GLU A 284 10.89 -0.84 11.04
N ASP A 285 9.87 -0.24 10.39
CA ASP A 285 8.49 -0.75 10.34
C ASP A 285 8.29 -1.80 9.25
N GLY A 286 9.24 -1.90 8.31
CA GLY A 286 9.21 -2.87 7.22
C GLY A 286 8.25 -2.49 6.09
N ASN A 287 7.96 -3.45 5.21
CA ASN A 287 7.03 -3.32 4.09
C ASN A 287 6.47 -4.70 3.69
N TYR A 288 5.74 -4.74 2.57
CA TYR A 288 5.10 -5.96 2.05
C TYR A 288 6.08 -7.12 1.77
N LYS A 289 7.39 -6.87 1.68
CA LYS A 289 8.43 -7.92 1.51
C LYS A 289 9.14 -8.31 2.79
N SER A 290 8.91 -7.62 3.90
CA SER A 290 9.61 -7.90 5.15
C SER A 290 9.47 -9.36 5.57
N GLY A 291 8.27 -9.94 5.42
CA GLY A 291 8.00 -11.33 5.76
C GLY A 291 8.74 -12.36 4.90
N ALA A 292 8.92 -12.07 3.61
CA ALA A 292 9.47 -13.03 2.65
C ALA A 292 10.99 -12.93 2.50
N GLY A 293 11.58 -11.75 2.71
CA GLY A 293 13.00 -11.53 2.42
C GLY A 293 13.61 -10.24 2.99
N GLY A 294 13.05 -9.67 4.06
CA GLY A 294 13.42 -8.33 4.51
C GLY A 294 14.64 -8.19 5.43
N VAL A 295 15.14 -9.27 6.03
CA VAL A 295 16.16 -9.18 7.08
C VAL A 295 17.55 -8.94 6.49
N ILE A 296 18.29 -8.01 7.11
CA ILE A 296 19.70 -7.72 6.87
C ILE A 296 20.47 -8.14 8.14
N MET A 297 21.52 -8.95 7.97
CA MET A 297 22.26 -9.56 9.08
C MET A 297 23.73 -9.78 8.68
N ASN A 298 24.62 -9.85 9.68
CA ASN A 298 26.02 -10.21 9.50
C ASN A 298 26.33 -11.60 10.09
N ALA A 299 27.51 -12.15 9.77
CA ALA A 299 27.88 -13.49 10.24
C ALA A 299 27.98 -13.56 11.79
N LYS A 300 28.36 -12.46 12.44
CA LYS A 300 28.43 -12.39 13.91
C LYS A 300 27.07 -12.59 14.58
N ASP A 301 26.04 -11.86 14.14
CA ASP A 301 24.67 -12.05 14.63
C ASP A 301 24.11 -13.42 14.20
N ALA A 302 24.50 -13.93 13.03
CA ALA A 302 24.12 -15.27 12.57
C ALA A 302 24.68 -16.39 13.48
N ALA A 303 25.90 -16.24 14.00
CA ALA A 303 26.48 -17.17 14.98
C ALA A 303 25.58 -17.24 16.23
N LYS A 304 25.20 -16.08 16.76
CA LYS A 304 24.30 -16.00 17.92
C LYS A 304 22.92 -16.57 17.60
N TRP A 305 22.40 -16.29 16.42
CA TRP A 305 21.13 -16.84 15.95
C TRP A 305 21.15 -18.37 15.88
N LEU A 306 22.24 -18.97 15.39
CA LEU A 306 22.44 -20.43 15.39
C LEU A 306 22.44 -21.01 16.81
N GLN A 307 23.12 -20.36 17.76
CA GLN A 307 23.10 -20.77 19.17
C GLN A 307 21.67 -20.75 19.73
N VAL A 308 20.90 -19.69 19.48
CA VAL A 308 19.49 -19.58 19.89
C VAL A 308 18.66 -20.74 19.33
N LEU A 309 18.83 -21.07 18.05
CA LEU A 309 18.10 -22.16 17.41
C LEU A 309 18.49 -23.55 17.95
N LEU A 310 19.75 -23.75 18.31
CA LEU A 310 20.25 -24.98 18.96
C LEU A 310 19.79 -25.09 20.42
N LEU A 311 19.61 -23.96 21.11
CA LEU A 311 19.06 -23.89 22.47
C LEU A 311 17.53 -23.79 22.49
N GLU A 312 16.86 -24.12 21.39
CA GLU A 312 15.41 -24.11 21.25
C GLU A 312 14.75 -22.78 21.69
N GLY A 313 15.35 -21.66 21.31
CA GLY A 313 14.79 -20.32 21.51
C GLY A 313 15.26 -19.58 22.77
N LYS A 314 16.23 -20.13 23.51
CA LYS A 314 16.84 -19.43 24.64
C LYS A 314 17.94 -18.45 24.20
N ASN A 315 18.04 -17.33 24.90
CA ASN A 315 19.17 -16.42 24.77
C ASN A 315 20.44 -17.10 25.33
N PRO A 316 21.51 -17.28 24.53
CA PRO A 316 22.73 -17.97 24.97
C PRO A 316 23.49 -17.22 26.07
N ASP A 317 23.29 -15.91 26.21
CA ASP A 317 24.00 -15.08 27.20
C ASP A 317 23.29 -15.10 28.57
N THR A 318 21.96 -15.10 28.58
CA THR A 318 21.16 -14.96 29.81
C THR A 318 20.45 -16.24 30.24
N GLY A 319 20.31 -17.22 29.34
CA GLY A 319 19.51 -18.43 29.54
C GLY A 319 17.99 -18.20 29.47
N GLU A 320 17.53 -16.97 29.23
CA GLU A 320 16.12 -16.60 29.16
C GLU A 320 15.43 -17.24 27.94
N GLN A 321 14.23 -17.78 28.13
CA GLN A 321 13.42 -18.34 27.04
C GLN A 321 12.69 -17.21 26.30
N VAL A 322 13.23 -16.77 25.16
CA VAL A 322 12.64 -15.70 24.36
C VAL A 322 11.59 -16.25 23.38
N ILE A 323 11.91 -17.36 22.72
CA ILE A 323 10.98 -18.04 21.80
C ILE A 323 10.62 -19.40 22.42
N PRO A 324 9.34 -19.76 22.59
CA PRO A 324 8.99 -21.07 23.15
C PRO A 324 9.56 -22.25 22.35
N ALA A 325 10.17 -23.22 23.02
CA ALA A 325 10.79 -24.39 22.37
C ALA A 325 9.82 -25.15 21.46
N GLN A 326 8.56 -25.29 21.87
CA GLN A 326 7.50 -25.91 21.08
C GLN A 326 7.24 -25.21 19.73
N VAL A 327 7.44 -23.89 19.66
CA VAL A 327 7.34 -23.14 18.40
C VAL A 327 8.50 -23.51 17.49
N ILE A 328 9.73 -23.49 18.00
CA ILE A 328 10.93 -23.89 17.23
C ILE A 328 10.77 -25.30 16.66
N GLN A 329 10.35 -26.25 17.50
CA GLN A 329 10.13 -27.64 17.11
C GLN A 329 9.01 -27.79 16.07
N ARG A 330 7.91 -27.05 16.21
CA ARG A 330 6.80 -27.09 15.25
C ARG A 330 7.22 -26.58 13.87
N LEU A 331 7.98 -25.50 13.82
CA LEU A 331 8.47 -24.92 12.56
C LEU A 331 9.52 -25.82 11.89
N ALA A 332 10.33 -26.52 12.67
CA ALA A 332 11.33 -27.48 12.20
C ALA A 332 10.76 -28.86 11.79
N ALA A 333 9.46 -29.10 12.00
CA ALA A 333 8.83 -30.36 11.64
C ALA A 333 8.72 -30.51 10.11
N GLY A 334 8.92 -31.74 9.61
CA GLY A 334 8.64 -32.06 8.21
C GLY A 334 7.15 -32.14 7.94
N ILE A 335 6.60 -31.17 7.22
CA ILE A 335 5.15 -31.05 6.95
C ILE A 335 4.83 -31.44 5.51
N THR A 336 5.71 -31.12 4.56
CA THR A 336 5.52 -31.44 3.14
C THR A 336 6.84 -31.86 2.53
N VAL A 337 6.82 -32.83 1.63
CA VAL A 337 8.02 -33.25 0.90
C VAL A 337 8.33 -32.19 -0.16
N SER A 338 9.48 -31.53 -0.06
CA SER A 338 9.92 -30.52 -1.03
C SER A 338 10.85 -31.10 -2.08
N VAL A 339 11.71 -32.06 -1.69
CA VAL A 339 12.59 -32.79 -2.62
C VAL A 339 12.38 -34.28 -2.38
N PRO A 340 11.63 -34.99 -3.24
CA PRO A 340 11.27 -36.38 -3.00
C PRO A 340 12.42 -37.37 -3.22
N GLN A 341 13.46 -36.99 -3.96
CA GLN A 341 14.60 -37.84 -4.30
C GLN A 341 15.92 -37.10 -4.02
N ALA A 342 16.83 -37.77 -3.31
CA ALA A 342 18.17 -37.26 -3.09
C ALA A 342 18.98 -37.27 -4.40
N ALA A 343 19.74 -36.20 -4.64
CA ALA A 343 20.62 -36.10 -5.81
C ALA A 343 21.89 -36.97 -5.68
N TYR A 344 22.32 -37.25 -4.45
CA TYR A 344 23.55 -37.97 -4.14
C TYR A 344 23.32 -38.96 -2.97
N PRO A 345 24.07 -40.08 -2.89
CA PRO A 345 23.90 -41.08 -1.83
C PRO A 345 24.20 -40.54 -0.43
N GLU A 346 24.97 -39.46 -0.33
CA GLU A 346 25.27 -38.80 0.94
C GLU A 346 24.12 -37.90 1.45
N LEU A 347 23.06 -37.71 0.66
CA LEU A 347 21.91 -36.86 1.01
C LEU A 347 20.63 -37.70 1.15
N SER A 348 19.67 -37.19 1.92
CA SER A 348 18.31 -37.73 1.96
C SER A 348 17.34 -36.91 1.09
N PRO A 349 16.13 -37.43 0.83
CA PRO A 349 14.99 -36.57 0.51
C PRO A 349 14.81 -35.45 1.54
N ILE A 350 14.24 -34.33 1.10
CA ILE A 350 14.06 -33.12 1.91
C ILE A 350 12.58 -32.88 2.16
N VAL A 351 12.26 -32.60 3.42
CA VAL A 351 10.94 -32.14 3.86
C VAL A 351 11.01 -30.68 4.29
N TYR A 352 9.89 -29.98 4.20
CA TYR A 352 9.76 -28.56 4.51
C TYR A 352 8.72 -28.34 5.62
N GLY A 353 9.00 -27.40 6.50
CA GLY A 353 8.17 -26.98 7.62
C GLY A 353 7.81 -25.49 7.54
N GLY A 354 7.87 -24.77 8.65
CA GLY A 354 7.63 -23.34 8.70
C GLY A 354 8.92 -22.54 8.50
N GLY A 355 9.27 -22.29 7.24
CA GLY A 355 10.44 -21.48 6.88
C GLY A 355 11.75 -22.25 6.94
N GLN A 356 11.70 -23.58 6.97
CA GLN A 356 12.87 -24.46 7.13
C GLN A 356 12.71 -25.76 6.33
N SER A 357 13.82 -26.18 5.72
CA SER A 357 14.03 -27.50 5.13
C SER A 357 14.71 -28.41 6.15
N ARG A 358 14.43 -29.71 6.07
CA ARG A 358 15.05 -30.75 6.91
C ARG A 358 15.42 -31.95 6.06
N GLY A 359 16.62 -32.47 6.31
CA GLY A 359 17.18 -33.65 5.63
C GLY A 359 18.34 -34.22 6.42
N THR A 360 19.10 -35.12 5.81
CA THR A 360 20.32 -35.68 6.39
C THR A 360 21.48 -35.58 5.42
N TYR A 361 22.67 -35.32 5.93
CA TYR A 361 23.95 -35.43 5.23
C TYR A 361 24.77 -36.52 5.90
N ARG A 362 25.03 -37.61 5.17
CA ARG A 362 25.77 -38.80 5.65
C ARG A 362 25.20 -39.37 6.96
N GLY A 363 23.87 -39.31 7.12
CA GLY A 363 23.16 -39.75 8.32
C GLY A 363 23.04 -38.69 9.42
N HIS A 364 23.71 -37.55 9.32
CA HIS A 364 23.55 -36.43 10.24
C HIS A 364 22.38 -35.55 9.82
N GLU A 365 21.38 -35.44 10.68
CA GLU A 365 20.22 -34.59 10.45
C GLU A 365 20.60 -33.10 10.48
N TYR A 366 20.15 -32.37 9.47
CA TYR A 366 20.25 -30.92 9.39
C TYR A 366 18.89 -30.27 9.22
N ILE A 367 18.77 -29.05 9.72
CA ILE A 367 17.64 -28.13 9.50
C ILE A 367 18.22 -26.82 8.99
N GLU A 368 17.70 -26.34 7.86
CA GLU A 368 18.28 -25.19 7.18
C GLU A 368 17.28 -24.37 6.39
N HIS A 369 17.72 -23.21 5.92
CA HIS A 369 17.04 -22.52 4.83
C HIS A 369 18.08 -21.74 4.00
N GLY A 370 17.85 -21.70 2.68
CA GLY A 370 18.63 -20.89 1.76
C GLY A 370 17.97 -19.53 1.52
N GLY A 371 18.77 -18.53 1.15
CA GLY A 371 18.34 -17.19 0.80
C GLY A 371 18.94 -16.78 -0.53
N SER A 372 18.10 -16.28 -1.44
CA SER A 372 18.53 -15.71 -2.72
C SER A 372 17.75 -14.44 -3.01
N THR A 373 18.47 -13.37 -3.32
CA THR A 373 17.97 -12.07 -3.79
C THR A 373 19.08 -11.34 -4.53
N THR A 374 18.78 -10.29 -5.29
CA THR A 374 19.76 -9.59 -6.13
C THR A 374 21.06 -9.31 -5.38
N GLY A 375 22.15 -9.94 -5.85
CA GLY A 375 23.51 -9.83 -5.32
C GLY A 375 23.78 -10.41 -3.95
N TYR A 376 22.85 -11.11 -3.29
CA TYR A 376 23.12 -11.84 -2.06
C TYR A 376 22.63 -13.29 -2.12
N ARG A 377 23.45 -14.20 -1.61
CA ARG A 377 23.15 -15.64 -1.48
C ARG A 377 23.59 -16.10 -0.11
N THR A 378 22.69 -16.66 0.69
CA THR A 378 22.94 -16.95 2.10
C THR A 378 22.41 -18.30 2.51
N GLN A 379 23.09 -18.99 3.40
CA GLN A 379 22.68 -20.27 3.96
C GLN A 379 22.83 -20.25 5.48
N ILE A 380 21.83 -20.76 6.19
CA ILE A 380 21.87 -20.95 7.64
C ILE A 380 21.42 -22.38 7.94
N THR A 381 22.32 -23.20 8.49
CA THR A 381 22.12 -24.63 8.70
C THR A 381 22.50 -25.00 10.13
N ARG A 382 21.69 -25.83 10.79
CA ARG A 382 22.00 -26.41 12.10
C ARG A 382 21.83 -27.92 12.11
N PHE A 383 22.65 -28.59 12.90
CA PHE A 383 22.65 -30.02 13.17
C PHE A 383 22.35 -30.21 14.67
N PRO A 384 21.07 -30.34 15.05
CA PRO A 384 20.67 -30.34 16.46
C PRO A 384 21.40 -31.41 17.29
N TRP A 385 21.52 -32.63 16.74
CA TRP A 385 22.14 -33.77 17.43
C TRP A 385 23.67 -33.67 17.54
N ALA A 386 24.31 -32.93 16.64
CA ALA A 386 25.73 -32.64 16.71
C ALA A 386 26.05 -31.34 17.45
N LYS A 387 25.01 -30.62 17.93
CA LYS A 387 25.11 -29.28 18.52
C LYS A 387 25.97 -28.31 17.69
N LEU A 388 25.83 -28.40 16.37
CA LEU A 388 26.63 -27.67 15.38
C LEU A 388 25.74 -26.74 14.55
N GLY A 389 26.22 -25.53 14.27
CA GLY A 389 25.59 -24.58 13.38
C GLY A 389 26.59 -23.97 12.41
N VAL A 390 26.18 -23.76 11.16
CA VAL A 390 26.97 -23.15 10.09
C VAL A 390 26.12 -22.12 9.35
N ALA A 391 26.63 -20.91 9.19
CA ALA A 391 26.07 -19.90 8.29
C ALA A 391 27.13 -19.45 7.28
N VAL A 392 26.73 -19.33 6.02
CA VAL A 392 27.61 -18.89 4.93
C VAL A 392 26.88 -17.86 4.09
N PHE A 393 27.40 -16.65 4.06
CA PHE A 393 26.81 -15.50 3.37
C PHE A 393 27.72 -15.05 2.24
N SER A 394 27.16 -14.87 1.05
CA SER A 394 27.85 -14.41 -0.15
C SER A 394 27.16 -13.19 -0.73
N ASN A 395 27.95 -12.27 -1.28
CA ASN A 395 27.47 -11.17 -2.11
C ASN A 395 27.77 -11.36 -3.62
N ASP A 396 28.02 -12.59 -4.06
CA ASP A 396 28.12 -12.96 -5.49
C ASP A 396 26.74 -13.43 -5.99
N ASP A 397 26.15 -12.69 -6.92
CA ASP A 397 24.82 -13.00 -7.47
C ASP A 397 24.81 -14.30 -8.30
N THR A 398 25.87 -14.56 -9.06
CA THR A 398 25.86 -15.62 -10.07
C THR A 398 26.09 -17.00 -9.44
N TYR A 399 27.11 -17.12 -8.59
CA TYR A 399 27.52 -18.41 -8.03
C TYR A 399 27.49 -18.46 -6.50
N GLY A 400 27.06 -17.39 -5.82
CA GLY A 400 26.97 -17.38 -4.36
C GLY A 400 26.16 -18.55 -3.79
N SER A 401 25.13 -19.03 -4.52
CA SER A 401 24.35 -20.22 -4.14
C SER A 401 25.19 -21.49 -4.09
N VAL A 402 26.12 -21.61 -5.04
CA VAL A 402 27.00 -22.76 -5.15
C VAL A 402 28.11 -22.67 -4.11
N PHE A 403 28.65 -21.47 -3.89
CA PHE A 403 29.70 -21.24 -2.89
C PHE A 403 29.23 -21.60 -1.48
N HIS A 404 28.05 -21.13 -1.09
CA HIS A 404 27.58 -21.40 0.27
C HIS A 404 27.33 -22.89 0.52
N GLU A 405 26.88 -23.67 -0.47
CA GLU A 405 26.72 -25.12 -0.36
C GLU A 405 28.08 -25.85 -0.27
N ILE A 406 29.03 -25.54 -1.15
CA ILE A 406 30.37 -26.14 -1.13
C ILE A 406 31.06 -25.87 0.21
N ILE A 407 31.04 -24.60 0.64
CA ILE A 407 31.69 -24.16 1.88
C ILE A 407 30.99 -24.78 3.09
N LYS A 408 29.65 -24.79 3.13
CA LYS A 408 28.88 -25.45 4.18
C LYS A 408 29.33 -26.90 4.35
N TRP A 409 29.31 -27.70 3.29
CA TRP A 409 29.67 -29.11 3.41
C TRP A 409 31.13 -29.33 3.79
N ARG A 410 32.06 -28.50 3.30
CA ARG A 410 33.46 -28.55 3.73
C ARG A 410 33.62 -28.26 5.24
N LEU A 411 32.92 -27.24 5.74
CA LEU A 411 32.93 -26.88 7.17
C LEU A 411 32.30 -27.97 8.02
N VAL A 412 31.22 -28.60 7.56
CA VAL A 412 30.58 -29.72 8.25
C VAL A 412 31.48 -30.96 8.28
N ASP A 413 32.12 -31.31 7.16
CA ASP A 413 33.07 -32.44 7.12
C ASP A 413 34.24 -32.19 8.09
N GLU A 414 34.79 -30.97 8.16
CA GLU A 414 35.84 -30.62 9.14
C GLU A 414 35.32 -30.67 10.59
N ALA A 415 34.12 -30.14 10.85
CA ALA A 415 33.54 -30.08 12.19
C ALA A 415 33.15 -31.46 12.76
N LEU A 416 32.76 -32.40 11.88
CA LEU A 416 32.37 -33.77 12.21
C LEU A 416 33.50 -34.79 12.00
N GLU A 417 34.71 -34.32 11.67
CA GLU A 417 35.89 -35.16 11.40
C GLU A 417 35.65 -36.23 10.31
N LEU A 418 34.93 -35.85 9.26
CA LEU A 418 34.63 -36.70 8.12
C LEU A 418 35.62 -36.45 6.98
N GLU A 419 35.91 -37.51 6.21
CA GLU A 419 36.67 -37.36 4.96
C GLU A 419 35.97 -36.37 4.02
N PRO A 420 36.65 -35.30 3.56
CA PRO A 420 36.03 -34.26 2.74
C PRO A 420 35.58 -34.77 1.38
N ILE A 421 34.36 -34.38 0.98
CA ILE A 421 33.87 -34.66 -0.37
C ILE A 421 34.22 -33.49 -1.29
N ASP A 422 34.69 -33.81 -2.50
CA ASP A 422 34.95 -32.81 -3.55
C ASP A 422 33.64 -32.28 -4.17
N TRP A 423 32.97 -31.41 -3.41
CA TRP A 423 31.77 -30.71 -3.84
C TRP A 423 32.06 -29.66 -4.91
N ASP A 424 33.28 -29.11 -4.99
CA ASP A 424 33.67 -28.13 -6.02
C ASP A 424 33.55 -28.75 -7.42
N SER A 425 34.20 -29.90 -7.65
CA SER A 425 34.13 -30.60 -8.93
C SER A 425 32.71 -31.04 -9.30
N ARG A 426 31.93 -31.54 -8.32
CA ARG A 426 30.52 -31.93 -8.53
C ARG A 426 29.69 -30.73 -8.99
N GLN A 427 29.80 -29.59 -8.31
CA GLN A 427 29.02 -28.40 -8.62
C GLN A 427 29.45 -27.73 -9.93
N LYS A 428 30.75 -27.68 -10.25
CA LYS A 428 31.23 -27.23 -11.57
C LYS A 428 30.62 -28.09 -12.69
N SER A 429 30.52 -29.39 -12.47
CA SER A 429 29.93 -30.31 -13.46
C SER A 429 28.44 -30.07 -13.62
N ALA A 430 27.71 -29.94 -12.50
CA ALA A 430 26.27 -29.64 -12.51
C ALA A 430 25.95 -28.30 -13.18
N VAL A 431 26.76 -27.25 -12.94
CA VAL A 431 26.60 -25.95 -13.60
C VAL A 431 26.81 -26.10 -15.11
N ARG A 432 27.87 -26.77 -15.56
CA ARG A 432 28.10 -27.01 -17.00
C ARG A 432 26.95 -27.79 -17.65
N GLU A 433 26.44 -28.81 -16.97
CA GLU A 433 25.31 -29.62 -17.44
C GLU A 433 24.02 -28.80 -17.53
N ALA A 434 23.73 -27.95 -16.55
CA ALA A 434 22.57 -27.06 -16.56
C ALA A 434 22.62 -26.08 -17.73
N TYR A 435 23.78 -25.48 -17.99
CA TYR A 435 23.98 -24.59 -19.16
C TYR A 435 23.86 -25.35 -20.48
N ALA A 436 24.46 -26.53 -20.60
CA ALA A 436 24.33 -27.35 -21.81
C ALA A 436 22.88 -27.79 -22.07
N THR A 437 22.13 -28.11 -21.00
CA THR A 437 20.70 -28.45 -21.08
C THR A 437 19.87 -27.24 -21.53
N TYR A 438 20.17 -26.06 -21.01
CA TYR A 438 19.52 -24.82 -21.45
C TYR A 438 19.83 -24.52 -22.92
N GLU A 439 21.10 -24.58 -23.34
CA GLU A 439 21.50 -24.33 -24.74
C GLU A 439 20.85 -25.32 -25.72
N THR A 440 20.70 -26.59 -25.32
CA THR A 440 20.04 -27.61 -26.16
C THR A 440 18.51 -27.48 -26.17
N SER A 441 17.92 -26.95 -25.10
CA SER A 441 16.47 -26.69 -25.01
C SER A 441 16.06 -25.40 -25.72
N ALA A 442 16.96 -24.41 -25.78
CA ALA A 442 16.77 -23.15 -26.48
C ALA A 442 16.87 -23.39 -27.99
N LEU A 443 15.72 -23.57 -28.64
CA LEU A 443 15.69 -23.69 -30.09
C LEU A 443 16.16 -22.38 -30.74
N PRO A 444 17.09 -22.43 -31.72
CA PRO A 444 17.43 -21.25 -32.48
C PRO A 444 16.20 -20.77 -33.23
N ARG A 445 16.01 -19.45 -33.30
CA ARG A 445 14.97 -18.84 -34.13
C ARG A 445 15.10 -19.38 -35.56
N PRO A 446 14.01 -19.83 -36.21
CA PRO A 446 14.06 -20.33 -37.58
C PRO A 446 14.72 -19.31 -38.52
N SER A 447 15.52 -19.78 -39.48
CA SER A 447 16.21 -18.90 -40.46
C SER A 447 15.23 -18.15 -41.37
N LYS A 448 14.00 -18.65 -41.50
CA LYS A 448 12.86 -18.02 -42.18
C LYS A 448 11.60 -18.19 -41.33
N PRO A 449 11.44 -17.38 -40.27
CA PRO A 449 10.29 -17.51 -39.38
C PRO A 449 9.02 -17.04 -40.09
N ALA A 450 7.91 -17.74 -39.88
CA ALA A 450 6.60 -17.33 -40.36
C ALA A 450 6.21 -16.00 -39.70
N LEU A 451 5.58 -15.10 -40.45
CA LEU A 451 5.02 -13.88 -39.87
C LEU A 451 3.76 -14.20 -39.06
N PRO A 452 3.42 -13.40 -38.02
CA PRO A 452 2.13 -13.51 -37.37
C PRO A 452 0.99 -13.28 -38.37
N SER A 453 -0.18 -13.86 -38.11
CA SER A 453 -1.40 -13.71 -38.93
C SER A 453 -1.92 -12.27 -38.98
N ARG A 454 -1.45 -11.40 -38.07
CA ARG A 454 -1.72 -9.96 -38.04
C ARG A 454 -0.42 -9.15 -38.10
N PRO A 455 -0.42 -7.91 -38.63
CA PRO A 455 0.76 -7.05 -38.63
C PRO A 455 1.30 -6.79 -37.22
N PHE A 456 2.62 -6.71 -37.03
CA PHE A 456 3.24 -6.40 -35.72
C PHE A 456 2.72 -5.10 -35.10
N THR A 457 2.41 -4.09 -35.92
CA THR A 457 1.79 -2.83 -35.47
C THR A 457 0.45 -3.05 -34.77
N SER A 458 -0.28 -4.09 -35.16
CA SER A 458 -1.55 -4.46 -34.52
C SER A 458 -1.35 -5.22 -33.20
N LEU A 459 -0.15 -5.70 -32.89
CA LEU A 459 0.18 -6.32 -31.60
C LEU A 459 0.55 -5.27 -30.53
N ALA A 460 0.90 -4.05 -30.94
CA ALA A 460 1.11 -2.95 -30.03
C ALA A 460 -0.21 -2.49 -29.39
N GLY A 461 -0.14 -2.07 -28.13
CA GLY A 461 -1.29 -1.56 -27.38
C GLY A 461 -1.37 -2.04 -25.94
N VAL A 462 -2.48 -1.74 -25.27
CA VAL A 462 -2.68 -2.04 -23.84
C VAL A 462 -3.34 -3.40 -23.68
N TYR A 463 -2.79 -4.20 -22.77
CA TYR A 463 -3.27 -5.51 -22.38
C TYR A 463 -3.52 -5.55 -20.87
N HIS A 464 -4.58 -6.24 -20.45
CA HIS A 464 -5.04 -6.27 -19.06
C HIS A 464 -5.04 -7.70 -18.49
N ASN A 465 -4.66 -7.80 -17.22
CA ASN A 465 -4.94 -8.95 -16.35
C ASN A 465 -5.31 -8.44 -14.96
N THR A 466 -6.37 -8.97 -14.35
CA THR A 466 -6.87 -8.46 -13.05
C THR A 466 -5.91 -8.71 -11.89
N GLY A 467 -5.13 -9.79 -11.92
CA GLY A 467 -4.10 -10.05 -10.91
C GLY A 467 -2.82 -9.23 -11.16
N TYR A 468 -2.33 -9.24 -12.40
CA TYR A 468 -1.04 -8.65 -12.78
C TYR A 468 -1.10 -7.16 -13.17
N GLY A 469 -2.27 -6.59 -13.40
CA GLY A 469 -2.47 -5.22 -13.87
C GLY A 469 -2.33 -5.06 -15.38
N ASP A 470 -2.28 -3.80 -15.81
CA ASP A 470 -2.14 -3.43 -17.22
C ASP A 470 -0.67 -3.39 -17.66
N MET A 471 -0.44 -3.69 -18.95
CA MET A 471 0.81 -3.41 -19.63
C MET A 471 0.56 -2.85 -21.04
N GLU A 472 1.40 -1.93 -21.48
CA GLU A 472 1.39 -1.39 -22.84
C GLU A 472 2.57 -1.97 -23.62
N LEU A 473 2.29 -2.78 -24.65
CA LEU A 473 3.30 -3.32 -25.55
C LEU A 473 3.65 -2.28 -26.61
N CYS A 474 4.90 -1.82 -26.60
CA CYS A 474 5.47 -0.86 -27.54
C CYS A 474 6.34 -1.58 -28.57
N LEU A 475 6.16 -1.26 -29.86
CA LEU A 475 6.88 -1.93 -30.95
C LEU A 475 8.19 -1.21 -31.27
N PHE A 476 9.29 -1.97 -31.28
CA PHE A 476 10.61 -1.49 -31.67
C PHE A 476 10.92 -1.94 -33.10
N ASP A 477 11.33 -0.97 -33.93
CA ASP A 477 11.34 -1.09 -35.39
C ASP A 477 12.46 -1.98 -35.94
N PHE A 478 12.17 -2.53 -37.12
CA PHE A 478 13.04 -3.31 -37.98
C PHE A 478 13.23 -2.53 -39.29
N GLU A 479 14.46 -2.46 -39.81
CA GLU A 479 14.73 -1.77 -41.09
C GLU A 479 13.81 -2.31 -42.23
N GLY A 480 12.86 -1.48 -42.68
CA GLY A 480 12.12 -1.72 -43.94
C GLY A 480 10.59 -1.67 -43.87
N SER A 481 9.95 -1.31 -42.75
CA SER A 481 8.48 -1.29 -42.68
C SER A 481 7.81 -0.09 -43.38
N GLY A 482 8.50 1.05 -43.53
CA GLY A 482 8.03 2.19 -44.33
C GLY A 482 6.68 2.81 -43.96
N GLU A 483 6.00 2.30 -42.93
CA GLU A 483 4.68 2.73 -42.49
C GLU A 483 4.80 3.53 -41.19
N SER A 484 4.45 4.82 -41.24
CA SER A 484 4.27 5.64 -40.05
C SER A 484 3.03 5.18 -39.28
N PHE A 485 3.21 4.33 -38.28
CA PHE A 485 2.15 3.98 -37.33
C PHE A 485 2.26 4.82 -36.05
N HIS A 486 1.14 5.37 -35.59
CA HIS A 486 1.09 6.19 -34.37
C HIS A 486 1.16 5.30 -33.12
N GLN A 487 2.32 5.29 -32.44
CA GLN A 487 2.45 4.78 -31.08
C GLN A 487 2.09 5.85 -30.05
N SER A 488 1.79 5.43 -28.81
CA SER A 488 1.50 6.37 -27.72
C SER A 488 2.76 7.16 -27.32
N ASP A 489 2.58 8.31 -26.66
CA ASP A 489 3.71 9.10 -26.15
C ASP A 489 4.60 8.28 -25.19
N SER A 490 4.01 7.36 -24.42
CA SER A 490 4.75 6.48 -23.52
C SER A 490 5.66 5.53 -24.29
N CYS A 491 5.17 4.97 -25.41
CA CYS A 491 5.99 4.13 -26.26
C CYS A 491 7.06 4.93 -26.99
N ASN A 492 6.76 6.14 -27.45
CA ASN A 492 7.77 7.00 -28.08
C ASN A 492 8.90 7.35 -27.10
N SER A 493 8.59 7.71 -25.85
CA SER A 493 9.60 7.94 -24.81
C SER A 493 10.44 6.70 -24.51
N LEU A 494 9.79 5.53 -24.38
CA LEU A 494 10.51 4.28 -24.18
C LEU A 494 11.45 3.97 -25.36
N ILE A 495 11.02 4.25 -26.60
CA ILE A 495 11.83 4.06 -27.81
C ILE A 495 13.05 5.00 -27.81
N GLU A 496 12.85 6.27 -27.47
CA GLU A 496 13.94 7.26 -27.39
C GLU A 496 14.98 6.91 -26.31
N GLU A 497 14.52 6.39 -25.16
CA GLU A 497 15.38 6.11 -24.01
C GLU A 497 15.99 4.70 -24.02
N GLN A 498 15.45 3.75 -24.80
CA GLN A 498 15.78 2.32 -24.73
C GLN A 498 17.28 2.02 -24.80
N SER A 499 18.04 2.71 -25.65
CA SER A 499 19.48 2.47 -25.76
C SER A 499 20.26 2.81 -24.49
N ILE A 500 19.73 3.73 -23.67
CA ILE A 500 20.30 4.19 -22.41
C ILE A 500 19.79 3.32 -21.26
N ILE A 501 18.47 3.15 -21.16
CA ILE A 501 17.86 2.47 -20.00
C ILE A 501 17.77 0.95 -20.17
N LEU A 502 17.89 0.42 -21.38
CA LEU A 502 17.82 -1.01 -21.70
C LEU A 502 18.94 -1.40 -22.69
N PRO A 503 20.22 -1.14 -22.36
CA PRO A 503 21.33 -1.41 -23.25
C PRO A 503 21.36 -2.88 -23.69
N GLY A 504 21.40 -3.13 -24.99
CA GLY A 504 21.43 -4.47 -25.58
C GLY A 504 20.11 -5.24 -25.54
N ALA A 505 19.00 -4.64 -25.09
CA ALA A 505 17.72 -5.35 -24.98
C ALA A 505 17.04 -5.61 -26.33
N VAL A 506 17.23 -4.74 -27.33
CA VAL A 506 16.67 -4.87 -28.68
C VAL A 506 17.78 -5.28 -29.64
N GLY A 507 17.64 -6.46 -30.26
CA GLY A 507 18.58 -6.95 -31.28
C GLY A 507 18.25 -6.43 -32.68
N GLU A 508 19.27 -6.32 -33.53
CA GLU A 508 19.06 -6.00 -34.95
C GLU A 508 18.34 -7.14 -35.66
N GLY A 509 17.34 -6.80 -36.48
CA GLY A 509 16.72 -7.78 -37.40
C GLY A 509 15.60 -8.65 -36.82
N ILE A 510 15.20 -8.45 -35.55
CA ILE A 510 14.12 -9.20 -34.90
C ILE A 510 13.04 -8.22 -34.43
N PRO A 511 11.77 -8.37 -34.87
CA PRO A 511 10.67 -7.57 -34.33
C PRO A 511 10.49 -7.80 -32.83
N THR A 512 10.53 -6.71 -32.05
CA THR A 512 10.50 -6.77 -30.59
C THR A 512 9.42 -5.85 -30.02
N LEU A 513 8.61 -6.38 -29.10
CA LEU A 513 7.68 -5.61 -28.29
C LEU A 513 8.28 -5.43 -26.88
N ILE A 514 8.29 -4.22 -26.34
CA ILE A 514 8.73 -3.95 -24.97
C ILE A 514 7.58 -3.27 -24.21
N ALA A 515 7.35 -3.71 -22.97
CA ALA A 515 6.48 -3.01 -22.03
C ALA A 515 7.27 -2.50 -20.83
N HIS A 516 6.95 -1.30 -20.39
CA HIS A 516 7.20 -0.93 -19.00
C HIS A 516 6.42 -1.88 -18.08
N TRP A 517 7.14 -2.48 -17.14
CA TRP A 517 6.65 -3.56 -16.28
C TRP A 517 7.13 -3.30 -14.86
N ASN A 518 6.66 -2.22 -14.25
CA ASN A 518 7.14 -1.71 -12.95
C ASN A 518 6.78 -2.63 -11.77
N LYS A 519 7.40 -3.82 -11.72
CA LYS A 519 7.18 -4.87 -10.72
C LYS A 519 8.38 -4.94 -9.78
N SER A 520 8.21 -5.58 -8.63
CA SER A 520 9.26 -5.57 -7.60
C SER A 520 10.55 -6.27 -8.05
N TRP A 521 10.44 -7.24 -8.97
CA TRP A 521 11.55 -8.08 -9.44
C TRP A 521 11.99 -7.80 -10.89
N SER A 522 11.21 -7.04 -11.64
CA SER A 522 11.49 -6.73 -13.04
C SER A 522 10.94 -5.35 -13.35
N SER A 523 11.60 -4.65 -14.25
CA SER A 523 11.28 -3.29 -14.68
C SER A 523 10.57 -3.23 -16.04
N HIS A 524 10.84 -4.21 -16.91
CA HIS A 524 10.35 -4.27 -18.28
C HIS A 524 10.10 -5.72 -18.70
N LEU A 525 9.15 -5.92 -19.63
CA LEU A 525 9.02 -7.18 -20.37
C LEU A 525 9.47 -6.95 -21.80
N ARG A 526 10.21 -7.89 -22.35
CA ARG A 526 10.60 -7.94 -23.75
C ARG A 526 10.00 -9.18 -24.39
N LEU A 527 9.32 -9.02 -25.53
CA LEU A 527 8.77 -10.08 -26.35
C LEU A 527 9.44 -10.01 -27.73
N GLU A 528 10.34 -10.94 -28.02
CA GLU A 528 11.03 -11.05 -29.30
C GLU A 528 10.33 -12.07 -30.20
N HIS A 529 9.99 -11.69 -31.44
CA HIS A 529 9.28 -12.58 -32.35
C HIS A 529 10.10 -13.85 -32.66
N PHE A 530 9.53 -15.01 -32.36
CA PHE A 530 10.15 -16.29 -32.61
C PHE A 530 9.69 -16.89 -33.95
N ASP A 531 8.42 -17.33 -34.04
CA ASP A 531 7.82 -17.93 -35.23
C ASP A 531 6.29 -17.85 -35.18
N GLY A 532 5.64 -17.34 -36.24
CA GLY A 532 4.19 -17.21 -36.31
C GLY A 532 3.62 -16.34 -35.19
N GLU A 533 2.78 -16.92 -34.32
CA GLU A 533 2.20 -16.23 -33.17
C GLU A 533 3.05 -16.30 -31.89
N LEU A 534 4.21 -16.96 -31.95
CA LEU A 534 5.06 -17.23 -30.78
C LEU A 534 6.17 -16.19 -30.62
N PHE A 535 6.34 -15.70 -29.39
CA PHE A 535 7.36 -14.75 -28.99
C PHE A 535 8.15 -15.29 -27.80
N ASN A 536 9.46 -15.06 -27.79
CA ASN A 536 10.29 -15.29 -26.61
C ASN A 536 10.09 -14.13 -25.64
N LEU A 537 9.62 -14.43 -24.43
CA LEU A 537 9.38 -13.45 -23.39
C LEU A 537 10.56 -13.43 -22.41
N THR A 538 11.06 -12.24 -22.09
CA THR A 538 12.10 -12.04 -21.09
C THR A 538 11.67 -10.95 -20.12
N ALA A 539 11.68 -11.25 -18.83
CA ALA A 539 11.54 -10.23 -17.79
C ALA A 539 12.91 -9.59 -17.55
N LEU A 540 13.00 -8.29 -17.80
CA LEU A 540 14.22 -7.49 -17.70
C LEU A 540 14.20 -6.66 -16.41
N ASP A 541 15.30 -6.66 -15.69
CA ASP A 541 15.52 -5.73 -14.58
C ASP A 541 16.61 -4.73 -14.97
N SER A 542 16.19 -3.50 -15.26
CA SER A 542 17.06 -2.37 -15.54
C SER A 542 17.21 -1.51 -14.30
N ARG A 543 18.46 -1.26 -13.93
CA ARG A 543 18.84 -0.56 -12.71
C ARG A 543 19.85 0.54 -13.03
N PRO A 544 19.68 1.75 -12.48
CA PRO A 544 20.75 2.73 -12.53
C PRO A 544 21.99 2.20 -11.78
N THR A 545 23.17 2.55 -12.23
CA THR A 545 24.44 2.15 -11.60
C THR A 545 25.11 3.34 -10.91
N LEU A 546 26.12 3.05 -10.08
CA LEU A 546 26.98 4.08 -9.46
C LEU A 546 28.05 4.63 -10.43
N ASN A 547 28.03 4.24 -11.71
CA ASN A 547 29.01 4.66 -12.72
C ASN A 547 28.35 5.57 -13.76
N GLU A 548 28.73 6.86 -13.76
CA GLU A 548 28.18 7.86 -14.68
C GLU A 548 28.44 7.56 -16.17
N SER A 549 29.51 6.83 -16.51
CA SER A 549 29.81 6.44 -17.89
C SER A 549 29.01 5.24 -18.39
N ASP A 550 28.28 4.59 -17.49
CA ASP A 550 27.56 3.34 -17.73
C ASP A 550 26.29 3.33 -16.85
N PRO A 551 25.39 4.32 -17.06
CA PRO A 551 24.43 4.74 -16.05
C PRO A 551 23.35 3.71 -15.75
N TYR A 552 23.16 2.69 -16.60
CA TYR A 552 22.20 1.61 -16.40
C TYR A 552 22.81 0.24 -16.65
N TRP A 553 22.35 -0.73 -15.89
CA TRP A 553 22.63 -2.15 -16.10
C TRP A 553 21.31 -2.90 -16.23
N THR A 554 21.16 -3.65 -17.32
CA THR A 554 19.99 -4.47 -17.60
C THR A 554 20.38 -5.94 -17.57
N TYR A 555 19.65 -6.75 -16.81
CA TYR A 555 19.86 -8.20 -16.78
C TYR A 555 18.54 -8.97 -16.78
N ASN A 556 18.62 -10.26 -17.10
CA ASN A 556 17.48 -11.15 -17.26
C ASN A 556 17.11 -11.78 -15.90
N PHE A 557 15.86 -11.61 -15.47
CA PHE A 557 15.39 -12.16 -14.18
C PHE A 557 15.23 -13.70 -14.21
N HIS A 558 15.02 -14.27 -15.40
CA HIS A 558 14.83 -15.71 -15.65
C HIS A 558 15.97 -16.29 -16.50
N ASP A 559 17.22 -15.91 -16.21
CA ASP A 559 18.39 -16.47 -16.88
C ASP A 559 18.35 -18.01 -16.75
N LEU A 560 18.32 -18.73 -17.88
CA LEU A 560 18.16 -20.20 -18.02
C LEU A 560 16.73 -20.78 -18.08
N GLU A 561 15.67 -19.97 -18.08
CA GLU A 561 14.30 -20.45 -18.34
C GLU A 561 13.78 -19.93 -19.69
N ILE A 562 13.09 -20.78 -20.44
CA ILE A 562 12.49 -20.41 -21.73
C ILE A 562 11.03 -20.04 -21.48
N VAL A 563 10.76 -18.75 -21.40
CA VAL A 563 9.40 -18.20 -21.27
C VAL A 563 8.93 -17.73 -22.63
N THR A 564 7.70 -18.07 -22.98
CA THR A 564 7.10 -17.71 -24.27
C THR A 564 5.77 -16.99 -24.10
N ALA A 565 5.44 -16.15 -25.07
CA ALA A 565 4.14 -15.51 -25.22
C ALA A 565 3.55 -15.91 -26.58
N GLU A 566 2.38 -16.53 -26.58
CA GLU A 566 1.65 -16.92 -27.79
C GLU A 566 0.43 -16.00 -27.95
N PHE A 567 0.35 -15.30 -29.10
CA PHE A 567 -0.80 -14.46 -29.43
C PHE A 567 -1.95 -15.29 -30.00
N THR A 568 -3.18 -14.84 -29.76
CA THR A 568 -4.36 -15.36 -30.47
C THR A 568 -5.34 -14.24 -30.80
N PHE A 569 -6.03 -14.44 -31.92
CA PHE A 569 -7.04 -13.53 -32.44
C PHE A 569 -8.40 -14.20 -32.63
N ASP A 570 -8.51 -15.48 -32.28
CA ASP A 570 -9.72 -16.28 -32.40
C ASP A 570 -10.55 -16.09 -31.12
N GLY A 571 -11.55 -15.20 -31.18
CA GLY A 571 -12.38 -14.84 -30.02
C GLY A 571 -11.87 -13.59 -29.30
N GLU A 572 -11.35 -13.76 -28.07
CA GLU A 572 -10.77 -12.67 -27.28
C GLU A 572 -9.33 -12.42 -27.74
N VAL A 573 -9.06 -11.25 -28.35
CA VAL A 573 -7.69 -10.88 -28.74
C VAL A 573 -6.83 -10.76 -27.50
N GLY A 574 -5.68 -11.42 -27.47
CA GLY A 574 -4.79 -11.41 -26.31
C GLY A 574 -3.58 -12.30 -26.53
N PHE A 575 -2.81 -12.52 -25.46
CA PHE A 575 -1.73 -13.49 -25.48
C PHE A 575 -1.64 -14.26 -24.17
N GLY A 576 -1.22 -15.53 -24.28
CA GLY A 576 -0.95 -16.41 -23.17
C GLY A 576 0.55 -16.53 -22.93
N ILE A 577 0.97 -16.46 -21.67
CA ILE A 577 2.36 -16.68 -21.26
C ILE A 577 2.52 -18.11 -20.75
N THR A 578 3.58 -18.81 -21.16
CA THR A 578 3.95 -20.14 -20.69
C THR A 578 5.46 -20.27 -20.47
N GLY A 579 5.89 -21.30 -19.74
CA GLY A 579 7.33 -21.60 -19.58
C GLY A 579 7.89 -21.22 -18.21
N GLY A 580 7.06 -21.08 -17.19
CA GLY A 580 7.47 -20.87 -15.80
C GLY A 580 7.27 -19.46 -15.25
N PHE A 581 6.60 -18.56 -15.97
CA PHE A 581 6.39 -17.16 -15.60
C PHE A 581 5.66 -16.98 -14.25
N TRP A 582 4.71 -17.87 -13.94
CA TRP A 582 4.03 -17.89 -12.64
C TRP A 582 4.84 -18.54 -11.49
N GLY A 583 5.95 -19.22 -11.81
CA GLY A 583 6.84 -19.88 -10.85
C GLY A 583 6.21 -21.07 -10.11
N ALA A 584 5.57 -22.01 -10.81
CA ALA A 584 5.01 -23.22 -10.20
C ALA A 584 6.06 -24.22 -9.68
N GLY A 585 7.31 -24.12 -10.17
CA GLY A 585 8.42 -24.99 -9.78
C GLY A 585 8.63 -26.16 -10.73
N VAL A 586 9.80 -26.79 -10.60
CA VAL A 586 10.20 -27.95 -11.42
C VAL A 586 9.31 -29.15 -11.09
N ASN A 587 8.89 -29.89 -12.11
CA ASN A 587 7.98 -31.06 -12.02
C ASN A 587 6.50 -30.77 -11.75
N VAL A 588 6.06 -29.51 -11.84
CA VAL A 588 4.62 -29.18 -11.86
C VAL A 588 4.16 -29.08 -13.30
N ALA A 589 3.12 -29.83 -13.66
CA ALA A 589 2.58 -29.81 -15.02
C ALA A 589 2.03 -28.42 -15.35
N GLY A 590 2.37 -27.92 -16.55
CA GLY A 590 1.78 -26.69 -17.08
C GLY A 590 0.27 -26.84 -17.36
N PRO A 591 -0.45 -25.73 -17.54
CA PRO A 591 -1.86 -25.79 -17.89
C PRO A 591 -2.09 -26.52 -19.22
N VAL A 592 -3.15 -27.32 -19.27
CA VAL A 592 -3.57 -28.04 -20.48
C VAL A 592 -4.92 -27.51 -20.97
N GLY A 593 -5.11 -27.49 -22.29
CA GLY A 593 -6.34 -27.02 -22.91
C GLY A 593 -6.25 -27.00 -24.43
N ASN A 594 -7.33 -26.60 -25.09
CA ASN A 594 -7.42 -26.56 -26.54
C ASN A 594 -7.13 -25.15 -27.11
N SER A 595 -7.32 -24.12 -26.30
CA SER A 595 -7.02 -22.72 -26.64
C SER A 595 -5.73 -22.20 -25.99
N VAL A 596 -5.16 -21.13 -26.55
CA VAL A 596 -4.00 -20.42 -25.98
C VAL A 596 -4.29 -19.98 -24.53
N LYS A 597 -5.47 -19.43 -24.27
CA LYS A 597 -5.90 -18.98 -22.94
C LYS A 597 -5.95 -20.12 -21.92
N GLU A 598 -6.43 -21.31 -22.31
CA GLU A 598 -6.49 -22.45 -21.39
C GLU A 598 -5.11 -23.01 -21.05
N LYS A 599 -4.19 -23.02 -22.02
CA LYS A 599 -2.78 -23.44 -21.87
C LYS A 599 -1.91 -22.39 -21.15
N ALA A 600 -2.36 -21.13 -21.11
CA ALA A 600 -1.60 -20.04 -20.51
C ALA A 600 -1.48 -20.17 -18.98
N GLU A 601 -0.27 -19.99 -18.47
CA GLU A 601 -0.02 -19.77 -17.04
C GLU A 601 -0.62 -18.43 -16.61
N VAL A 602 -0.44 -17.41 -17.44
CA VAL A 602 -1.01 -16.07 -17.28
C VAL A 602 -1.55 -15.58 -18.63
N TRP A 603 -2.80 -15.14 -18.64
CA TRP A 603 -3.48 -14.60 -19.82
C TRP A 603 -3.61 -13.08 -19.75
N PHE A 604 -3.30 -12.42 -20.85
CA PHE A 604 -3.47 -10.98 -21.02
C PHE A 604 -4.43 -10.70 -22.17
N GLY A 605 -5.60 -10.15 -21.85
CA GLY A 605 -6.60 -9.75 -22.84
C GLY A 605 -6.31 -8.36 -23.40
N ARG A 606 -6.50 -8.15 -24.70
CA ARG A 606 -6.36 -6.85 -25.33
C ARG A 606 -7.47 -5.93 -24.82
N SER A 607 -7.06 -4.78 -24.30
CA SER A 607 -8.01 -3.78 -23.84
C SER A 607 -8.61 -3.05 -25.05
N ASN A 608 -9.94 -3.14 -25.22
CA ASN A 608 -10.68 -2.38 -26.26
C ASN A 608 -10.76 -0.88 -25.96
N PHE A 609 -10.09 -0.40 -24.91
CA PHE A 609 -9.88 1.01 -24.67
C PHE A 609 -8.93 1.59 -25.74
N ARG A 610 -9.49 1.95 -26.90
CA ARG A 610 -8.85 2.95 -27.76
C ARG A 610 -8.75 4.24 -26.95
N ARG A 611 -7.58 4.53 -26.39
CA ARG A 611 -7.17 5.90 -26.09
C ARG A 611 -7.28 6.68 -27.40
N LYS A 612 -8.40 7.39 -27.63
CA LYS A 612 -8.38 8.49 -28.59
C LYS A 612 -7.33 9.46 -28.05
N PRO A 613 -6.28 9.82 -28.82
CA PRO A 613 -5.41 10.89 -28.39
C PRO A 613 -6.29 12.12 -28.21
N LEU A 614 -6.36 12.62 -26.98
CA LEU A 614 -6.91 13.93 -26.70
C LEU A 614 -6.18 14.89 -27.63
N SER A 615 -6.93 15.74 -28.33
CA SER A 615 -6.33 16.80 -29.14
C SER A 615 -5.31 17.54 -28.26
N ARG A 616 -4.18 17.99 -28.83
CA ARG A 616 -3.05 18.67 -28.14
C ARG A 616 -3.43 19.84 -27.19
N ARG A 617 -4.71 20.22 -27.11
CA ARG A 617 -5.26 21.25 -26.22
C ARG A 617 -6.10 20.72 -25.06
N GLN A 618 -6.29 19.41 -24.92
CA GLN A 618 -7.16 18.78 -23.91
C GLN A 618 -6.52 17.61 -23.15
N ALA A 619 -5.25 17.29 -23.40
CA ALA A 619 -4.54 16.24 -22.64
C ALA A 619 -4.15 16.75 -21.24
N PRO A 620 -4.47 16.02 -20.15
CA PRO A 620 -3.95 16.34 -18.83
C PRO A 620 -2.42 16.25 -18.85
N LEU A 621 -1.74 17.13 -18.11
CA LEU A 621 -0.29 17.09 -17.96
C LEU A 621 0.08 15.76 -17.28
N LYS A 622 0.71 14.83 -18.03
CA LYS A 622 1.23 13.58 -17.48
C LYS A 622 2.54 13.84 -16.76
N ILE A 623 2.51 13.84 -15.44
CA ILE A 623 3.71 13.79 -14.61
C ILE A 623 4.04 12.31 -14.40
N SER A 624 5.29 11.92 -14.65
CA SER A 624 5.74 10.55 -14.38
C SER A 624 5.71 10.28 -12.86
N MET A 625 4.68 9.57 -12.40
CA MET A 625 4.44 9.31 -10.98
C MET A 625 5.50 8.38 -10.36
N SER A 626 6.21 7.57 -11.17
CA SER A 626 7.25 6.62 -10.69
C SER A 626 8.51 7.30 -10.15
N ASN A 627 8.71 8.58 -10.44
CA ASN A 627 9.88 9.36 -10.02
C ASN A 627 9.60 10.32 -8.84
N ILE A 628 8.38 10.30 -8.29
CA ILE A 628 7.99 11.17 -7.18
C ILE A 628 8.38 10.51 -5.86
N GLN A 629 9.53 10.93 -5.30
CA GLN A 629 9.89 10.63 -3.92
C GLN A 629 9.00 11.41 -2.94
N PRO A 630 8.33 10.75 -1.96
CA PRO A 630 7.54 11.44 -0.96
C PRO A 630 8.43 12.29 -0.05
N ALA A 631 7.87 13.35 0.54
CA ALA A 631 8.57 14.14 1.54
C ALA A 631 8.95 13.29 2.76
N THR A 632 10.15 13.50 3.28
CA THR A 632 10.68 12.81 4.45
C THR A 632 10.40 13.64 5.69
N GLU A 633 9.80 13.02 6.71
CA GLU A 633 9.65 13.63 8.02
C GLU A 633 11.02 13.72 8.70
N ASN A 634 11.39 14.93 9.10
CA ASN A 634 12.66 15.20 9.77
C ASN A 634 12.50 15.40 11.27
N TYR A 635 11.32 15.87 11.70
CA TYR A 635 11.12 16.30 13.07
C TYR A 635 9.63 16.35 13.44
N ARG A 636 9.32 16.00 14.69
CA ARG A 636 7.96 15.96 15.25
C ARG A 636 7.95 16.44 16.69
N GLN A 637 7.00 17.31 17.03
CA GLN A 637 6.81 17.80 18.40
C GLN A 637 5.35 18.14 18.70
N ARG A 638 5.00 18.24 19.99
CA ARG A 638 3.70 18.77 20.45
C ARG A 638 3.79 20.27 20.69
N VAL A 639 2.74 21.00 20.32
CA VAL A 639 2.64 22.46 20.48
C VAL A 639 1.50 22.78 21.41
N LEU A 640 1.84 23.43 22.53
CA LEU A 640 0.88 23.93 23.49
C LEU A 640 0.61 25.43 23.24
N PRO A 641 -0.51 25.95 23.77
CA PRO A 641 -0.74 27.39 23.81
C PRO A 641 0.42 28.13 24.47
N TYR A 642 0.78 29.30 23.95
CA TYR A 642 1.86 30.13 24.49
C TYR A 642 1.60 30.48 25.97
N SER A 643 0.34 30.71 26.33
CA SER A 643 -0.12 31.04 27.67
C SER A 643 -0.61 29.81 28.45
N SER A 644 -0.09 28.61 28.17
CA SER A 644 -0.56 27.33 28.73
C SER A 644 -0.64 27.34 30.26
N GLU A 645 0.37 27.85 30.96
CA GLU A 645 0.36 27.95 32.42
C GLU A 645 -0.79 28.81 32.96
N ALA A 646 -1.16 29.89 32.26
CA ALA A 646 -2.27 30.74 32.66
C ALA A 646 -3.61 30.03 32.41
N ILE A 647 -3.75 29.35 31.27
CA ILE A 647 -4.95 28.57 30.92
C ILE A 647 -5.16 27.43 31.94
N ILE A 648 -4.09 26.71 32.32
CA ILE A 648 -4.14 25.64 33.33
C ILE A 648 -4.57 26.18 34.71
N LYS A 649 -4.18 27.42 35.06
CA LYS A 649 -4.61 28.07 36.31
C LYS A 649 -6.08 28.47 36.31
N GLU A 650 -6.65 28.79 35.15
CA GLU A 650 -8.07 29.14 35.02
C GLU A 650 -8.98 27.91 35.11
N GLY A 651 -8.45 26.72 34.81
CA GLY A 651 -8.99 25.44 35.24
C GLY A 651 -8.89 24.34 34.19
N PRO A 652 -9.19 23.09 34.58
CA PRO A 652 -9.66 22.12 33.61
C PRO A 652 -11.06 22.55 33.14
N PHE A 653 -11.22 22.75 31.83
CA PHE A 653 -12.50 23.00 31.18
C PHE A 653 -12.93 21.74 30.46
N THR A 654 -14.16 21.29 30.70
CA THR A 654 -14.80 20.22 29.92
C THR A 654 -16.07 20.78 29.30
N ARG A 655 -16.28 20.49 28.01
CA ARG A 655 -17.49 20.86 27.25
C ARG A 655 -17.93 19.71 26.36
N SER A 656 -19.23 19.46 26.33
CA SER A 656 -19.85 18.63 25.29
C SER A 656 -19.84 19.39 23.96
N LEU A 657 -19.46 18.70 22.88
CA LEU A 657 -19.58 19.25 21.52
C LEU A 657 -21.04 19.35 21.12
N SER A 658 -21.40 20.27 20.22
CA SER A 658 -22.80 20.51 19.83
C SER A 658 -23.46 19.26 19.25
N ILE A 659 -24.80 19.24 19.18
CA ILE A 659 -25.48 18.05 18.71
C ILE A 659 -25.15 17.73 17.25
N VAL A 660 -24.96 18.77 16.46
CA VAL A 660 -24.54 18.67 15.06
C VAL A 660 -23.07 18.29 14.95
N ASP A 661 -22.20 18.81 15.83
CA ASP A 661 -20.79 18.38 15.86
C ASP A 661 -20.68 16.87 16.14
N ALA A 662 -21.56 16.35 16.99
CA ALA A 662 -21.60 14.92 17.29
C ALA A 662 -22.05 14.07 16.10
N THR A 663 -22.86 14.58 15.16
CA THR A 663 -23.32 13.80 14.00
C THR A 663 -22.21 13.54 12.97
N VAL A 664 -21.18 14.38 12.94
CA VAL A 664 -20.04 14.24 12.01
C VAL A 664 -18.88 13.42 12.59
N LEU A 665 -19.09 12.74 13.72
CA LEU A 665 -18.06 11.92 14.38
C LEU A 665 -17.44 10.85 13.47
N ARG A 666 -18.20 10.32 12.51
CA ARG A 666 -17.75 9.29 11.57
C ARG A 666 -17.32 9.85 10.21
N TYR A 667 -17.23 11.18 10.06
CA TYR A 667 -16.75 11.79 8.83
C TYR A 667 -15.22 11.67 8.74
N THR A 668 -14.68 11.72 7.53
CA THR A 668 -13.22 11.89 7.38
C THR A 668 -12.75 13.15 8.08
N PRO A 669 -11.51 13.23 8.59
CA PRO A 669 -10.99 14.44 9.21
C PRO A 669 -11.11 15.68 8.32
N THR A 670 -11.33 16.85 8.93
CA THR A 670 -11.26 18.12 8.22
C THR A 670 -9.80 18.41 7.92
N CYS A 671 -9.43 18.33 6.64
CA CYS A 671 -8.04 18.37 6.22
C CYS A 671 -7.86 19.20 4.94
N ALA A 672 -6.86 20.09 4.93
CA ALA A 672 -6.47 20.87 3.76
C ALA A 672 -4.99 21.23 3.79
N THR A 673 -4.42 21.48 2.61
CA THR A 673 -3.04 21.91 2.42
C THR A 673 -2.96 23.21 1.64
N TRP A 674 -2.09 24.11 2.09
CA TRP A 674 -1.75 25.37 1.42
C TRP A 674 -0.31 25.30 0.95
N ILE A 675 -0.09 25.47 -0.35
CA ILE A 675 1.22 25.33 -0.99
C ILE A 675 1.66 26.69 -1.53
N PHE A 676 2.87 27.11 -1.20
CA PHE A 676 3.41 28.44 -1.45
C PHE A 676 4.69 28.38 -2.28
N ASP A 677 4.81 29.28 -3.25
CA ASP A 677 6.04 29.46 -4.04
C ASP A 677 7.16 30.12 -3.21
N PRO A 678 8.44 29.93 -3.58
CA PRO A 678 9.62 30.45 -2.87
C PRO A 678 9.82 31.97 -3.09
N THR A 679 8.80 32.78 -2.81
CA THR A 679 8.81 34.21 -3.16
C THR A 679 9.48 35.09 -2.09
N HIS A 680 9.42 34.69 -0.82
CA HIS A 680 9.96 35.43 0.32
C HIS A 680 10.56 34.47 1.34
N SER A 681 11.51 34.96 2.15
CA SER A 681 12.08 34.19 3.25
C SER A 681 11.04 33.96 4.35
N TYR A 682 10.94 32.74 4.84
CA TYR A 682 10.13 32.38 6.01
C TYR A 682 11.04 31.81 7.13
N SER A 683 10.51 31.79 8.34
CA SER A 683 11.15 31.15 9.50
C SER A 683 10.20 30.10 10.06
N LEU A 684 10.64 28.84 10.07
CA LEU A 684 9.88 27.74 10.66
C LEU A 684 9.68 27.93 12.17
N ASP A 685 10.63 28.58 12.84
CA ASP A 685 10.52 28.87 14.27
C ASP A 685 9.52 30.00 14.54
N THR A 686 9.42 30.98 13.64
CA THR A 686 8.39 32.02 13.71
C THR A 686 7.00 31.43 13.42
N LEU A 687 6.89 30.51 12.46
CA LEU A 687 5.65 29.75 12.22
C LEU A 687 5.24 28.92 13.43
N PHE A 688 6.21 28.26 14.07
CA PHE A 688 5.98 27.51 15.30
C PHE A 688 5.53 28.40 16.45
N LEU A 689 6.21 29.53 16.67
CA LEU A 689 5.89 30.46 17.74
C LEU A 689 4.54 31.14 17.54
N SER A 690 4.24 31.57 16.30
CA SER A 690 2.93 32.13 15.96
C SER A 690 1.81 31.10 16.08
N LEU A 691 2.08 29.82 15.80
CA LEU A 691 1.13 28.73 16.04
C LEU A 691 0.82 28.63 17.53
N SER A 692 1.85 28.50 18.37
CA SER A 692 1.69 28.46 19.83
C SER A 692 0.91 29.66 20.35
N LYS A 693 1.18 30.87 19.83
CA LYS A 693 0.41 32.07 20.18
C LYS A 693 -1.03 32.05 19.69
N THR A 694 -1.29 31.48 18.51
CA THR A 694 -2.64 31.34 17.96
C THR A 694 -3.47 30.38 18.79
N LEU A 695 -2.86 29.30 19.30
CA LEU A 695 -3.50 28.30 20.15
C LEU A 695 -4.00 28.87 21.50
N ASP A 696 -3.55 30.06 21.93
CA ASP A 696 -4.20 30.81 23.04
C ASP A 696 -5.68 31.11 22.75
N SER A 697 -6.06 31.16 21.47
CA SER A 697 -7.44 31.40 21.00
C SER A 697 -8.22 30.10 20.77
N TYR A 698 -7.53 28.95 20.73
CA TYR A 698 -8.09 27.63 20.44
C TYR A 698 -7.60 26.56 21.43
N PRO A 699 -7.55 26.83 22.75
CA PRO A 699 -6.91 25.93 23.71
C PRO A 699 -7.57 24.55 23.77
N GLN A 700 -8.86 24.46 23.45
CA GLN A 700 -9.61 23.21 23.37
C GLN A 700 -9.05 22.22 22.34
N TRP A 701 -8.35 22.68 21.30
CA TRP A 701 -7.72 21.81 20.30
C TRP A 701 -6.39 21.21 20.76
N CYS A 702 -5.85 21.70 21.89
CA CYS A 702 -4.68 21.12 22.56
C CYS A 702 -5.05 20.10 23.64
N GLY A 703 -6.34 20.01 23.97
CA GLY A 703 -6.86 19.12 25.00
C GLY A 703 -7.05 17.68 24.53
N SER A 704 -7.90 16.96 25.26
CA SER A 704 -8.31 15.58 25.01
C SER A 704 -9.76 15.54 24.52
N LEU A 705 -9.99 14.99 23.33
CA LEU A 705 -11.30 14.71 22.77
C LEU A 705 -11.67 13.25 23.07
N HIS A 706 -12.79 13.00 23.73
CA HIS A 706 -13.15 11.66 24.20
C HIS A 706 -14.66 11.45 24.30
N MET A 707 -15.10 10.19 24.38
CA MET A 707 -16.49 9.87 24.72
C MET A 707 -16.72 10.04 26.24
N PRO A 708 -17.96 10.29 26.70
CA PRO A 708 -18.29 10.25 28.13
C PRO A 708 -18.03 8.85 28.71
N ARG A 709 -17.55 8.76 29.95
CA ARG A 709 -17.42 7.48 30.66
C ARG A 709 -18.82 6.95 30.98
N ASN A 710 -19.06 5.64 30.76
CA ASN A 710 -20.36 4.97 30.87
C ASN A 710 -21.20 5.49 32.05
N ASN A 711 -22.30 6.20 31.73
CA ASN A 711 -23.37 6.44 32.67
C ASN A 711 -24.37 5.28 32.53
N ASP A 712 -24.27 4.29 33.41
CA ASP A 712 -25.12 3.07 33.38
C ASP A 712 -26.62 3.33 33.69
N SER A 713 -27.02 4.59 33.86
CA SER A 713 -28.42 5.04 33.81
C SER A 713 -28.48 6.56 33.63
N PRO A 714 -28.94 7.08 32.48
CA PRO A 714 -29.33 8.48 32.38
C PRO A 714 -30.43 8.74 33.42
N SER A 715 -30.19 9.62 34.39
CA SER A 715 -31.29 10.09 35.22
C SER A 715 -32.29 10.81 34.32
N ALA A 716 -33.60 10.71 34.59
CA ALA A 716 -34.62 11.47 33.87
C ALA A 716 -34.44 13.00 33.96
N ALA A 717 -33.54 13.48 34.83
CA ALA A 717 -33.17 14.87 35.03
C ALA A 717 -31.79 15.26 34.44
N ALA A 718 -31.11 14.36 33.72
CA ALA A 718 -29.85 14.70 33.04
C ALA A 718 -30.11 15.59 31.82
N SER A 719 -29.22 16.54 31.53
CA SER A 719 -29.35 17.38 30.34
C SER A 719 -29.24 16.54 29.06
N HIS A 720 -29.79 17.00 27.93
CA HIS A 720 -29.61 16.35 26.62
C HIS A 720 -28.13 16.17 26.25
N ALA A 721 -27.25 17.00 26.79
CA ALA A 721 -25.80 16.89 26.63
C ALA A 721 -25.19 15.67 27.38
N GLU A 722 -25.84 15.22 28.45
CA GLU A 722 -25.41 14.12 29.33
C GLU A 722 -26.20 12.82 29.12
N ARG A 723 -27.43 12.91 28.60
CA ARG A 723 -28.32 11.74 28.41
C ARG A 723 -27.84 10.77 27.35
N PHE A 724 -27.09 11.24 26.36
CA PHE A 724 -26.68 10.49 25.19
C PHE A 724 -25.20 10.72 24.90
N ASN A 725 -24.55 9.73 24.29
CA ASN A 725 -23.09 9.57 24.15
C ASN A 725 -22.40 10.67 23.29
N ARG A 726 -22.54 11.94 23.66
CA ARG A 726 -21.98 13.10 22.95
C ARG A 726 -20.49 13.24 23.25
N PRO A 727 -19.63 13.39 22.23
CA PRO A 727 -18.21 13.64 22.45
C PRO A 727 -17.97 14.87 23.33
N LEU A 728 -16.97 14.76 24.20
CA LEU A 728 -16.51 15.79 25.12
C LEU A 728 -15.11 16.22 24.72
N VAL A 729 -14.79 17.50 24.90
CA VAL A 729 -13.42 17.99 24.86
C VAL A 729 -13.03 18.56 26.21
N THR A 730 -11.89 18.13 26.73
CA THR A 730 -11.32 18.58 28.00
C THR A 730 -9.96 19.24 27.77
N TRP A 731 -9.75 20.46 28.26
CA TRP A 731 -8.50 21.21 28.12
C TRP A 731 -8.20 22.07 29.35
N GLY A 732 -7.06 22.74 29.39
CA GLY A 732 -6.60 23.50 30.55
C GLY A 732 -6.09 22.59 31.66
N THR A 733 -5.59 21.41 31.29
CA THR A 733 -5.00 20.45 32.23
C THR A 733 -3.49 20.39 32.06
N PRO A 734 -2.72 20.02 33.10
CA PRO A 734 -1.30 19.71 32.94
C PRO A 734 -1.02 18.53 31.99
N ALA A 735 -2.07 17.76 31.62
CA ALA A 735 -2.00 16.62 30.72
C ALA A 735 -2.44 16.95 29.28
N ASP A 736 -2.70 18.22 28.97
CA ASP A 736 -3.03 18.65 27.61
C ASP A 736 -1.96 18.18 26.62
N LEU A 737 -2.38 17.50 25.56
CA LEU A 737 -1.47 16.82 24.63
C LEU A 737 -0.78 17.81 23.68
N GLY A 738 -1.45 18.93 23.38
CA GLY A 738 -1.02 19.86 22.35
C GLY A 738 -1.32 19.40 20.92
N VAL A 739 -1.12 20.30 19.98
CA VAL A 739 -1.22 20.01 18.54
C VAL A 739 0.04 19.30 18.08
N GLU A 740 -0.07 18.29 17.22
CA GLU A 740 1.11 17.71 16.59
C GLU A 740 1.67 18.64 15.53
N PHE A 741 2.98 18.89 15.55
CA PHE A 741 3.67 19.69 14.56
C PHE A 741 4.83 18.91 13.96
N ILE A 742 4.73 18.64 12.67
CA ILE A 742 5.67 17.85 11.88
C ILE A 742 6.40 18.78 10.92
N LYS A 743 7.73 18.68 10.86
CA LYS A 743 8.56 19.31 9.83
C LYS A 743 9.03 18.21 8.88
N ALA A 744 8.82 18.40 7.58
CA ALA A 744 9.21 17.47 6.54
C ALA A 744 9.92 18.17 5.38
N GLU A 745 10.68 17.42 4.59
CA GLU A 745 11.42 17.93 3.44
C GLU A 745 11.11 17.13 2.18
N SER A 746 10.82 17.83 1.08
CA SER A 746 10.61 17.23 -0.23
C SER A 746 11.80 17.55 -1.15
N PRO A 747 12.41 16.56 -1.81
CA PRO A 747 13.51 16.79 -2.74
C PRO A 747 13.08 17.47 -4.05
N HIS A 748 11.77 17.68 -4.25
CA HIS A 748 11.22 18.16 -5.50
C HIS A 748 11.10 19.68 -5.58
N LYS A 749 11.04 20.18 -6.82
CA LYS A 749 10.72 21.59 -7.10
C LYS A 749 9.24 21.72 -7.47
N LEU A 750 8.52 22.65 -6.84
CA LEU A 750 7.07 22.83 -7.01
C LEU A 750 6.65 22.99 -8.46
N ALA A 751 7.34 23.84 -9.23
CA ALA A 751 6.99 24.12 -10.63
C ALA A 751 7.00 22.88 -11.55
N LYS A 752 7.68 21.79 -11.17
CA LYS A 752 7.68 20.53 -11.94
C LYS A 752 6.49 19.63 -11.64
N LEU A 753 5.85 19.81 -10.48
CA LEU A 753 4.84 18.88 -9.96
C LEU A 753 3.46 19.52 -9.87
N ILE A 754 3.40 20.80 -9.52
CA ILE A 754 2.17 21.52 -9.26
C ILE A 754 2.15 22.75 -10.18
N PRO A 755 1.29 22.79 -11.22
CA PRO A 755 1.14 23.99 -12.06
C PRO A 755 0.63 25.17 -11.23
N SER A 756 0.90 26.39 -11.66
CA SER A 756 0.38 27.63 -11.06
C SER A 756 -1.13 27.75 -11.28
N CYS A 757 -1.81 28.67 -10.57
CA CYS A 757 -3.23 28.94 -10.83
C CYS A 757 -3.48 29.41 -12.28
N GLU A 758 -2.59 30.20 -12.86
CA GLU A 758 -2.68 30.66 -14.24
C GLU A 758 -2.51 29.51 -15.24
N GLU A 759 -1.53 28.63 -15.00
CA GLU A 759 -1.31 27.45 -15.83
C GLU A 759 -2.50 26.49 -15.75
N ARG A 760 -3.04 26.23 -14.54
CA ARG A 760 -4.28 25.45 -14.36
C ARG A 760 -5.48 26.08 -15.06
N ALA A 761 -5.56 27.40 -15.10
CA ALA A 761 -6.67 28.10 -15.74
C ALA A 761 -6.59 28.10 -17.28
N THR A 762 -5.39 27.91 -17.84
CA THR A 762 -5.13 28.09 -19.27
C THR A 762 -4.64 26.82 -19.95
N ALA A 763 -3.41 26.39 -19.66
CA ALA A 763 -2.75 25.25 -20.28
C ALA A 763 -3.20 23.89 -19.71
N HIS A 764 -3.61 23.85 -18.44
CA HIS A 764 -3.90 22.63 -17.68
C HIS A 764 -5.28 22.68 -17.01
N ARG A 765 -6.31 23.03 -17.80
CA ARG A 765 -7.70 23.14 -17.33
C ARG A 765 -8.30 21.84 -16.79
N ILE A 766 -7.64 20.72 -17.02
CA ILE A 766 -7.84 19.43 -16.38
C ILE A 766 -6.46 19.00 -15.91
N TRP A 767 -6.30 18.82 -14.61
CA TRP A 767 -5.03 18.44 -14.01
C TRP A 767 -5.19 17.22 -13.12
N ASP A 768 -4.20 16.32 -13.20
CA ASP A 768 -4.18 15.06 -12.48
C ASP A 768 -3.84 15.31 -11.00
N GLY A 769 -4.86 15.17 -10.14
CA GLY A 769 -4.75 15.38 -8.71
C GLY A 769 -4.08 14.22 -7.97
N ASN A 770 -3.96 13.03 -8.60
CA ASN A 770 -3.36 11.85 -7.96
C ASN A 770 -1.88 12.06 -7.61
N VAL A 771 -1.24 13.09 -8.16
CA VAL A 771 0.11 13.52 -7.78
C VAL A 771 0.16 14.01 -6.32
N ILE A 772 -0.89 14.67 -5.83
CA ILE A 772 -0.90 15.35 -4.52
C ILE A 772 -0.62 14.39 -3.35
N PRO A 773 -1.32 13.24 -3.21
CA PRO A 773 -1.03 12.29 -2.14
C PRO A 773 0.40 11.73 -2.18
N LEU A 774 0.97 11.56 -3.39
CA LEU A 774 2.32 11.00 -3.58
C LEU A 774 3.44 11.94 -3.09
N LEU A 775 3.16 13.22 -2.90
CA LEU A 775 4.17 14.20 -2.47
C LEU A 775 4.61 14.02 -1.02
N GLY A 776 3.92 13.20 -0.21
CA GLY A 776 4.18 13.06 1.22
C GLY A 776 3.96 14.34 2.02
N ILE A 777 3.23 15.32 1.48
CA ILE A 777 2.93 16.61 2.14
C ILE A 777 1.81 16.52 3.18
N PHE A 778 1.11 15.38 3.22
CA PHE A 778 0.17 15.07 4.27
C PHE A 778 0.86 14.23 5.33
N PRO A 779 0.46 14.38 6.60
CA PRO A 779 0.89 13.47 7.66
C PRO A 779 0.58 12.03 7.26
N GLN A 780 1.62 11.22 7.01
CA GLN A 780 1.47 9.79 6.71
C GLN A 780 1.01 9.00 7.95
N THR A 781 1.19 9.60 9.13
CA THR A 781 0.83 9.12 10.48
C THR A 781 0.08 10.26 11.19
N PRO A 782 -0.33 10.15 12.45
CA PRO A 782 -1.05 9.13 13.21
C PRO A 782 -2.58 9.39 13.15
N ASN A 783 -3.33 8.57 13.87
CA ASN A 783 -4.76 8.74 14.03
C ASN A 783 -5.10 9.94 14.94
N LEU A 784 -6.13 10.70 14.58
CA LEU A 784 -6.70 11.73 15.45
C LEU A 784 -7.56 11.08 16.52
N ALA A 785 -7.76 11.77 17.65
CA ALA A 785 -8.70 11.31 18.67
C ALA A 785 -10.11 11.09 18.07
N LEU A 786 -10.74 9.97 18.46
CA LEU A 786 -12.05 9.48 18.04
C LEU A 786 -12.21 9.13 16.55
N TYR A 787 -11.13 8.85 15.81
CA TYR A 787 -11.23 8.41 14.40
C TYR A 787 -12.08 7.13 14.19
N ASP A 788 -12.18 6.27 15.21
CA ASP A 788 -12.99 5.04 15.24
C ASP A 788 -14.00 5.04 16.41
N ARG A 789 -14.25 6.22 17.00
CA ARG A 789 -15.03 6.49 18.22
C ARG A 789 -14.52 5.93 19.55
N VAL A 790 -13.58 4.98 19.54
CA VAL A 790 -13.11 4.32 20.77
C VAL A 790 -11.73 4.83 21.12
N SER A 791 -10.88 4.96 20.12
CA SER A 791 -9.50 5.36 20.24
C SER A 791 -9.41 6.88 20.43
N HIS A 792 -8.92 7.30 21.60
CA HIS A 792 -8.72 8.71 21.92
C HIS A 792 -7.53 8.97 22.84
N GLU A 793 -7.19 8.02 23.72
CA GLU A 793 -6.09 8.17 24.67
C GLU A 793 -4.75 8.41 23.97
N GLY A 794 -4.05 9.49 24.34
CA GLY A 794 -2.75 9.87 23.78
C GLY A 794 -2.78 10.39 22.34
N LEU A 795 -3.96 10.46 21.69
CA LEU A 795 -4.11 10.93 20.32
C LEU A 795 -4.43 12.43 20.28
N PRO A 796 -3.85 13.20 19.34
CA PRO A 796 -4.12 14.63 19.23
C PRO A 796 -5.48 14.90 18.59
N CYS A 797 -6.04 16.08 18.88
CA CYS A 797 -7.19 16.62 18.16
C CYS A 797 -6.81 17.22 16.79
N MET A 798 -5.53 17.55 16.60
CA MET A 798 -5.01 18.25 15.43
C MET A 798 -3.56 17.87 15.14
N ILE A 799 -3.25 17.75 13.85
CA ILE A 799 -1.92 17.53 13.29
C ILE A 799 -1.66 18.60 12.23
N ILE A 800 -0.49 19.22 12.31
CA ILE A 800 0.00 20.20 11.34
C ILE A 800 1.33 19.66 10.80
N GLN A 801 1.42 19.55 9.48
CA GLN A 801 2.67 19.23 8.80
C GLN A 801 3.12 20.41 7.95
N VAL A 802 4.38 20.81 8.12
CA VAL A 802 5.03 21.84 7.31
C VAL A 802 6.13 21.16 6.49
N THR A 803 5.95 21.14 5.17
CA THR A 803 6.88 20.51 4.23
C THR A 803 7.64 21.57 3.43
N THR A 804 8.96 21.59 3.53
CA THR A 804 9.82 22.46 2.71
C THR A 804 10.28 21.75 1.45
N PHE A 805 10.21 22.41 0.30
CA PHE A 805 10.62 21.87 -0.99
C PHE A 805 12.04 22.31 -1.36
N ALA A 806 12.74 21.54 -2.19
CA ALA A 806 14.10 21.85 -2.66
C ALA A 806 14.23 23.18 -3.42
N CYS A 807 13.12 23.77 -3.88
CA CYS A 807 13.10 25.11 -4.47
C CYS A 807 12.98 26.25 -3.44
N GLY A 808 12.87 25.94 -2.15
CA GLY A 808 12.51 26.88 -1.08
C GLY A 808 11.00 27.12 -0.96
N GLY A 809 10.16 26.36 -1.68
CA GLY A 809 8.71 26.42 -1.53
C GLY A 809 8.24 25.74 -0.23
N LEU A 810 6.99 25.98 0.17
CA LEU A 810 6.45 25.48 1.44
C LEU A 810 5.05 24.88 1.23
N ALA A 811 4.74 23.73 1.84
CA ALA A 811 3.37 23.28 2.04
C ALA A 811 3.05 23.29 3.54
N ILE A 812 1.87 23.81 3.90
CA ILE A 812 1.33 23.76 5.26
C ILE A 812 0.03 22.97 5.19
N THR A 813 0.05 21.77 5.77
CA THR A 813 -1.11 20.87 5.85
C THR A 813 -1.66 20.89 7.26
N VAL A 814 -2.99 21.07 7.37
CA VAL A 814 -3.71 21.03 8.64
C VAL A 814 -4.75 19.92 8.59
N LYS A 815 -4.69 18.99 9.54
CA LYS A 815 -5.60 17.85 9.69
C LYS A 815 -6.19 17.87 11.11
N LEU A 816 -7.50 17.95 11.26
CA LEU A 816 -8.17 18.06 12.57
C LEU A 816 -9.45 17.22 12.63
N ALA A 817 -9.80 16.76 13.84
CA ALA A 817 -10.98 15.93 14.07
C ALA A 817 -12.25 16.68 13.60
N HIS A 818 -13.04 16.06 12.72
CA HIS A 818 -14.14 16.76 12.04
C HIS A 818 -15.20 17.25 13.03
N VAL A 819 -15.31 16.70 14.24
CA VAL A 819 -16.22 17.20 15.28
C VAL A 819 -15.84 18.57 15.85
N LEU A 820 -14.60 19.02 15.64
CA LEU A 820 -14.09 20.30 16.17
C LEU A 820 -14.09 21.44 15.15
N ALA A 821 -14.11 21.15 13.85
CA ALA A 821 -14.14 22.18 12.81
C ALA A 821 -14.71 21.67 11.48
N ASP A 822 -15.60 22.44 10.87
CA ASP A 822 -15.88 22.39 9.44
C ASP A 822 -14.87 23.24 8.67
N ALA A 823 -15.07 23.33 7.34
CA ALA A 823 -14.24 24.15 6.46
C ALA A 823 -14.17 25.62 6.91
N GLN A 824 -15.27 26.22 7.36
CA GLN A 824 -15.31 27.63 7.77
C GLN A 824 -14.55 27.85 9.09
N THR A 825 -14.66 26.93 10.04
CA THR A 825 -13.89 26.95 11.28
C THR A 825 -12.39 26.77 10.99
N LEU A 826 -12.02 25.81 10.14
CA LEU A 826 -10.63 25.61 9.72
C LEU A 826 -10.05 26.88 9.04
N LEU A 827 -10.80 27.49 8.11
CA LEU A 827 -10.40 28.72 7.44
C LEU A 827 -10.20 29.86 8.45
N THR A 828 -11.09 29.98 9.43
CA THR A 828 -10.95 30.99 10.51
C THR A 828 -9.63 30.81 11.27
N PHE A 829 -9.29 29.57 11.63
CA PHE A 829 -8.03 29.26 12.32
C PHE A 829 -6.80 29.59 11.48
N VAL A 830 -6.73 29.15 10.22
CA VAL A 830 -5.53 29.39 9.40
C VAL A 830 -5.33 30.86 9.08
N HIS A 831 -6.41 31.64 8.96
CA HIS A 831 -6.34 33.09 8.80
C HIS A 831 -5.88 33.80 10.07
N ASP A 832 -6.34 33.35 11.24
CA ASP A 832 -5.84 33.85 12.52
C ASP A 832 -4.35 33.54 12.66
N TRP A 833 -3.94 32.31 12.37
CA TRP A 833 -2.53 31.90 12.44
C TRP A 833 -1.65 32.69 11.47
N ALA A 834 -2.08 32.83 10.22
CA ALA A 834 -1.40 33.66 9.23
C ALA A 834 -1.27 35.12 9.69
N THR A 835 -2.31 35.66 10.30
CA THR A 835 -2.30 37.03 10.84
C THR A 835 -1.31 37.19 11.99
N GLN A 836 -1.25 36.23 12.92
CA GLN A 836 -0.26 36.29 14.00
C GLN A 836 1.17 36.13 13.47
N ASN A 837 1.39 35.25 12.49
CA ASN A 837 2.70 35.08 11.88
C ASN A 837 3.20 36.36 11.19
N ARG A 838 2.33 37.04 10.43
CA ARG A 838 2.67 38.33 9.80
C ARG A 838 3.11 39.38 10.83
N ARG A 839 2.39 39.50 11.95
CA ARG A 839 2.74 40.45 13.02
C ARG A 839 4.13 40.17 13.60
N LEU A 840 4.49 38.91 13.81
CA LEU A 840 5.83 38.54 14.27
C LEU A 840 6.91 38.88 13.22
N LEU A 841 6.63 38.64 11.93
CA LEU A 841 7.54 39.00 10.84
C LEU A 841 7.73 40.52 10.71
N GLU A 842 6.73 41.33 11.06
CA GLU A 842 6.80 42.79 11.14
C GLU A 842 7.59 43.31 12.35
N GLY A 843 8.17 42.42 13.17
CA GLY A 843 9.03 42.77 14.31
C GLY A 843 8.29 42.96 15.63
N MET A 844 6.99 42.62 15.69
CA MET A 844 6.24 42.61 16.95
C MET A 844 6.72 41.46 17.83
N LYS A 845 6.96 41.72 19.12
CA LYS A 845 7.30 40.66 20.08
C LYS A 845 6.06 39.81 20.36
N VAL A 846 6.25 38.51 20.60
CA VAL A 846 5.13 37.56 20.81
C VAL A 846 4.27 37.92 22.02
N GLU A 847 4.84 38.57 23.03
CA GLU A 847 4.14 39.06 24.22
C GLU A 847 3.19 40.22 23.89
N ASP A 848 3.54 41.04 22.89
CA ASP A 848 2.77 42.21 22.45
C ASP A 848 1.67 41.83 21.44
N VAL A 849 1.75 40.64 20.85
CA VAL A 849 0.74 40.11 19.93
C VAL A 849 -0.55 39.83 20.70
N LYS A 850 -1.58 40.63 20.43
CA LYS A 850 -2.92 40.45 21.03
C LYS A 850 -3.52 39.11 20.63
N VAL A 851 -3.96 38.35 21.63
CA VAL A 851 -4.76 37.13 21.45
C VAL A 851 -6.11 37.49 20.84
N ILE A 852 -6.52 36.76 19.80
CA ILE A 852 -7.81 36.93 19.15
C ILE A 852 -8.83 36.16 19.99
N LYS A 853 -9.85 36.81 20.55
CA LYS A 853 -10.84 36.09 21.34
C LYS A 853 -11.77 35.30 20.44
N ARG A 854 -11.77 33.97 20.58
CA ARG A 854 -12.68 33.05 19.89
C ARG A 854 -13.47 32.24 20.92
N PRO A 855 -14.70 32.65 21.26
CA PRO A 855 -15.54 31.91 22.20
C PRO A 855 -15.85 30.50 21.67
N PHE A 856 -15.59 29.47 22.47
CA PHE A 856 -16.01 28.09 22.18
C PHE A 856 -17.35 27.82 22.89
N GLN A 857 -18.45 27.95 22.15
CA GLN A 857 -19.83 27.91 22.69
C GLN A 857 -20.73 26.91 21.93
N PRO A 858 -20.39 25.60 21.90
CA PRO A 858 -21.16 24.59 21.19
C PRO A 858 -22.66 24.57 21.55
N GLU A 859 -23.00 24.98 22.77
CA GLU A 859 -24.38 25.04 23.28
C GLU A 859 -25.31 25.98 22.47
N LEU A 860 -24.78 26.93 21.70
CA LEU A 860 -25.60 27.83 20.89
C LEU A 860 -26.35 27.11 19.76
N VAL A 861 -25.82 25.99 19.27
CA VAL A 861 -26.50 25.15 18.28
C VAL A 861 -27.69 24.45 18.93
N ASP A 862 -27.48 23.89 20.12
CA ASP A 862 -28.52 23.14 20.84
C ASP A 862 -29.68 24.07 21.25
N ALA A 863 -29.37 25.31 21.64
CA ALA A 863 -30.35 26.34 21.98
C ALA A 863 -31.25 26.76 20.80
N ALA A 864 -30.90 26.41 19.56
CA ALA A 864 -31.71 26.67 18.37
C ALA A 864 -32.74 25.56 18.08
N ALA A 865 -32.76 24.48 18.87
CA ALA A 865 -33.76 23.43 18.74
C ALA A 865 -35.18 23.91 19.09
N GLU A 866 -36.20 23.36 18.43
CA GLU A 866 -37.61 23.65 18.72
C GLU A 866 -38.04 22.88 19.99
N GLY A 867 -38.74 23.54 20.91
CA GLY A 867 -39.26 22.90 22.12
C GLY A 867 -38.21 22.65 23.22
N ASP A 868 -38.61 21.86 24.22
CA ASP A 868 -37.74 21.49 25.33
C ASP A 868 -36.97 20.21 25.00
N ILE A 869 -35.72 20.37 24.56
CA ILE A 869 -34.84 19.23 24.27
C ILE A 869 -34.32 18.55 25.52
N ASP A 870 -34.44 19.12 26.73
CA ASP A 870 -34.05 18.50 28.00
C ASP A 870 -35.19 17.65 28.62
N ALA A 871 -36.40 17.71 28.07
CA ALA A 871 -37.53 16.90 28.50
C ALA A 871 -37.26 15.39 28.38
N ALA A 872 -37.67 14.58 29.36
CA ALA A 872 -37.37 13.13 29.39
C ALA A 872 -37.88 12.34 28.17
N THR A 873 -38.92 12.84 27.50
CA THR A 873 -39.48 12.28 26.26
C THR A 873 -39.62 13.37 25.21
N PRO A 874 -39.37 13.08 23.91
CA PRO A 874 -39.52 14.06 22.85
C PRO A 874 -40.99 14.50 22.68
N ASP A 875 -41.19 15.72 22.18
CA ASP A 875 -42.52 16.17 21.77
C ASP A 875 -42.96 15.42 20.50
N GLY A 876 -44.02 14.62 20.62
CA GLY A 876 -44.51 13.79 19.51
C GLY A 876 -44.94 14.58 18.27
N ALA A 877 -45.43 15.82 18.42
CA ALA A 877 -45.77 16.68 17.29
C ALA A 877 -44.51 17.23 16.61
N VAL A 878 -43.48 17.59 17.38
CA VAL A 878 -42.19 18.04 16.84
C VAL A 878 -41.49 16.91 16.09
N ILE A 879 -41.47 15.69 16.65
CA ILE A 879 -40.92 14.50 15.96
C ILE A 879 -41.69 14.18 14.68
N ALA A 880 -43.03 14.25 14.69
CA ALA A 880 -43.82 14.03 13.49
C ALA A 880 -43.49 15.06 12.39
N LYS A 881 -43.28 16.33 12.77
CA LYS A 881 -42.84 17.39 11.86
C LYS A 881 -41.42 17.13 11.34
N ALA A 882 -40.47 16.74 12.20
CA ALA A 882 -39.11 16.38 11.79
C ALA A 882 -39.09 15.24 10.77
N ARG A 883 -39.84 14.16 11.02
CA ARG A 883 -39.95 12.99 10.13
C ARG A 883 -40.63 13.28 8.79
N SER A 884 -41.41 14.35 8.68
CA SER A 884 -41.99 14.80 7.41
C SER A 884 -40.97 15.52 6.51
N ILE A 885 -39.84 15.96 7.06
CA ILE A 885 -38.78 16.64 6.31
C ILE A 885 -37.95 15.57 5.58
N PRO A 886 -37.76 15.67 4.25
CA PRO A 886 -36.91 14.76 3.50
C PRO A 886 -35.49 14.79 4.07
N LEU A 887 -34.95 13.62 4.40
CA LEU A 887 -33.57 13.45 4.85
C LEU A 887 -33.23 11.98 4.70
N HIS A 888 -32.01 11.64 4.27
CA HIS A 888 -31.54 10.27 4.38
C HIS A 888 -31.45 9.91 5.87
N ARG A 889 -32.10 8.83 6.28
CA ARG A 889 -32.10 8.36 7.67
C ARG A 889 -31.64 6.90 7.71
N HIS A 890 -30.40 6.69 7.27
CA HIS A 890 -29.78 5.37 7.36
C HIS A 890 -29.30 5.16 8.79
N ASP A 891 -29.62 4.02 9.37
CA ASP A 891 -29.19 3.64 10.70
C ASP A 891 -27.89 2.85 10.60
N TRP A 892 -26.81 3.49 11.07
CA TRP A 892 -25.48 2.91 11.10
C TRP A 892 -25.43 1.63 11.93
N TRP A 893 -26.23 1.51 12.98
CA TRP A 893 -26.28 0.33 13.85
C TRP A 893 -27.13 -0.80 13.29
N ALA A 894 -28.05 -0.49 12.37
CA ALA A 894 -28.77 -1.49 11.60
C ALA A 894 -27.92 -2.10 10.48
N SER A 895 -26.72 -1.56 10.25
CA SER A 895 -25.88 -1.82 9.07
C SER A 895 -24.85 -2.93 9.27
N SER A 896 -24.92 -3.69 10.37
CA SER A 896 -24.15 -4.93 10.57
C SER A 896 -24.81 -6.09 9.81
N THR A 897 -24.85 -5.98 8.49
CA THR A 897 -25.49 -6.90 7.55
C THR A 897 -24.47 -7.64 6.68
N GLU A 898 -24.87 -8.70 5.98
CA GLU A 898 -23.98 -9.48 5.10
C GLU A 898 -23.39 -8.66 3.94
N ASP A 899 -24.06 -7.58 3.51
CA ASP A 899 -23.59 -6.69 2.43
C ASP A 899 -22.66 -5.58 2.93
N CYS A 900 -22.50 -5.38 4.24
CA CYS A 900 -21.52 -4.45 4.81
C CYS A 900 -20.09 -4.97 4.58
N PRO A 901 -19.17 -4.16 4.04
CA PRO A 901 -17.79 -4.59 3.85
C PRO A 901 -17.15 -5.05 5.17
N PRO A 902 -16.38 -6.17 5.17
CA PRO A 902 -15.85 -6.75 6.40
C PRO A 902 -15.05 -5.78 7.27
N PHE A 903 -14.27 -4.88 6.65
CA PHE A 903 -13.47 -3.88 7.36
C PHE A 903 -14.31 -2.79 8.06
N MET A 904 -15.59 -2.64 7.69
CA MET A 904 -16.53 -1.69 8.29
C MET A 904 -17.42 -2.31 9.37
N LEU A 905 -17.52 -3.65 9.46
CA LEU A 905 -18.43 -4.34 10.38
C LEU A 905 -18.27 -3.89 11.83
N LYS A 906 -17.03 -3.84 12.34
CA LYS A 906 -16.75 -3.39 13.71
C LYS A 906 -17.26 -1.97 13.96
N SER A 907 -17.23 -1.11 12.95
CA SER A 907 -17.69 0.27 13.07
C SER A 907 -19.22 0.39 13.08
N THR A 908 -19.94 -0.58 12.50
CA THR A 908 -21.42 -0.65 12.42
C THR A 908 -22.05 -1.39 13.60
N GLU A 909 -21.26 -2.06 14.43
CA GLU A 909 -21.73 -2.68 15.66
C GLU A 909 -22.34 -1.66 16.64
N ILE A 910 -23.32 -2.13 17.41
CA ILE A 910 -23.92 -1.38 18.51
C ILE A 910 -22.87 -1.25 19.62
N PRO A 911 -22.54 -0.01 20.07
CA PRO A 911 -21.59 0.19 21.16
C PRO A 911 -22.00 -0.58 22.41
N GLU A 912 -21.02 -1.10 23.15
CA GLU A 912 -21.25 -1.98 24.30
C GLU A 912 -22.22 -1.39 25.32
N ALA A 913 -22.11 -0.08 25.59
CA ALA A 913 -22.99 0.67 26.50
C ALA A 913 -24.50 0.56 26.14
N PHE A 914 -24.83 0.28 24.88
CA PHE A 914 -26.21 0.18 24.39
C PHE A 914 -26.67 -1.24 24.05
N ARG A 915 -25.77 -2.24 24.09
CA ARG A 915 -26.08 -3.64 23.71
C ARG A 915 -27.22 -4.25 24.54
N ASN A 916 -27.28 -3.90 25.83
CA ASN A 916 -28.34 -4.40 26.73
C ASN A 916 -29.69 -3.67 26.54
N SER A 917 -29.67 -2.50 25.89
CA SER A 917 -30.88 -1.72 25.57
C SER A 917 -31.48 -2.11 24.21
N VAL A 918 -30.78 -2.92 23.41
CA VAL A 918 -31.17 -3.30 22.04
C VAL A 918 -32.59 -3.83 21.90
N PRO A 919 -33.13 -4.69 22.79
CA PRO A 919 -34.52 -5.16 22.67
C PRO A 919 -35.57 -4.04 22.71
N SER A 920 -35.21 -2.87 23.25
CA SER A 920 -36.05 -1.67 23.32
C SER A 920 -35.70 -0.61 22.28
N LEU A 921 -34.55 -0.73 21.61
CA LEU A 921 -34.12 0.21 20.57
C LEU A 921 -34.80 -0.13 19.25
N THR A 922 -35.47 0.86 18.65
CA THR A 922 -35.99 0.71 17.28
C THR A 922 -34.85 0.91 16.29
N LEU A 923 -34.40 -0.16 15.63
CA LEU A 923 -33.42 -0.09 14.52
C LEU A 923 -34.08 0.47 13.25
N GLY A 924 -33.40 1.40 12.59
CA GLY A 924 -33.82 2.03 11.34
C GLY A 924 -33.40 1.24 10.09
N LYS A 925 -33.34 1.93 8.94
CA LYS A 925 -32.99 1.33 7.65
C LYS A 925 -31.46 1.22 7.52
N PRO A 926 -30.87 0.07 7.17
CA PRO A 926 -29.43 -0.02 6.95
C PRO A 926 -28.93 0.88 5.81
N LEU A 927 -27.63 1.16 5.78
CA LEU A 927 -26.97 1.73 4.61
C LEU A 927 -27.07 0.76 3.43
N PRO A 928 -27.25 1.25 2.18
CA PRO A 928 -27.38 0.39 1.01
C PRO A 928 -26.00 -0.08 0.50
N TRP A 929 -25.23 -0.79 1.32
CA TRP A 929 -23.81 -1.12 1.08
C TRP A 929 -23.51 -1.73 -0.30
N SER A 930 -24.39 -2.57 -0.82
CA SER A 930 -24.29 -3.13 -2.19
C SER A 930 -24.13 -2.08 -3.31
N GLN A 931 -24.48 -0.82 -3.08
CA GLN A 931 -24.34 0.28 -4.04
C GLN A 931 -23.09 1.15 -3.79
N TRP A 932 -22.32 0.87 -2.74
CA TRP A 932 -21.12 1.62 -2.34
C TRP A 932 -19.91 0.72 -2.27
N ASP A 933 -19.19 0.67 -3.39
CA ASP A 933 -17.89 0.02 -3.46
C ASP A 933 -16.80 0.97 -2.96
N MET A 934 -16.51 0.91 -1.66
CA MET A 934 -15.44 1.68 -1.01
C MET A 934 -14.02 1.19 -1.38
N LEU A 935 -13.89 0.07 -2.07
CA LEU A 935 -12.59 -0.51 -2.46
C LEU A 935 -12.29 -0.32 -3.96
N ALA A 936 -13.24 0.23 -4.72
CA ALA A 936 -13.04 0.49 -6.14
C ALA A 936 -11.87 1.47 -6.34
N PRO A 937 -11.03 1.29 -7.39
CA PRO A 937 -9.96 2.23 -7.69
C PRO A 937 -10.55 3.58 -8.11
N VAL A 938 -10.23 4.63 -7.36
CA VAL A 938 -10.69 6.00 -7.60
C VAL A 938 -9.59 6.81 -8.27
N SER A 939 -9.99 7.72 -9.15
CA SER A 939 -9.12 8.71 -9.78
C SER A 939 -9.47 10.11 -9.31
N HIS A 940 -8.46 10.90 -8.97
CA HIS A 940 -8.59 12.30 -8.54
C HIS A 940 -8.16 13.30 -9.63
N TYR A 941 -9.05 14.23 -10.00
CA TYR A 941 -8.76 15.28 -10.98
C TYR A 941 -9.29 16.65 -10.55
N LEU A 942 -8.53 17.70 -10.86
CA LEU A 942 -8.95 19.09 -10.70
C LEU A 942 -9.35 19.68 -12.06
N ILE A 943 -10.58 20.19 -12.15
CA ILE A 943 -11.14 20.74 -13.39
C ILE A 943 -11.43 22.24 -13.22
N HIS A 944 -10.79 23.06 -14.04
CA HIS A 944 -11.04 24.50 -14.07
C HIS A 944 -12.20 24.86 -15.02
N PHE A 945 -13.13 25.68 -14.53
CA PHE A 945 -14.14 26.36 -15.34
C PHE A 945 -13.96 27.88 -15.23
N SER A 946 -13.95 28.55 -16.37
CA SER A 946 -13.87 30.01 -16.44
C SER A 946 -15.16 30.67 -15.98
N ARG A 947 -15.07 31.96 -15.66
CA ARG A 947 -16.22 32.82 -15.37
C ARG A 947 -17.34 32.68 -16.41
N ASP A 948 -16.98 32.73 -17.70
CA ASP A 948 -17.95 32.73 -18.78
C ASP A 948 -18.65 31.39 -18.95
N GLU A 949 -17.96 30.28 -18.66
CA GLU A 949 -18.56 28.95 -18.62
C GLU A 949 -19.55 28.83 -17.48
N VAL A 950 -19.20 29.26 -16.27
CA VAL A 950 -20.10 29.23 -15.10
C VAL A 950 -21.35 30.09 -15.35
N LEU A 951 -21.20 31.26 -15.98
CA LEU A 951 -22.33 32.09 -16.38
C LEU A 951 -23.18 31.42 -17.46
N ALA A 952 -22.58 30.79 -18.45
CA ALA A 952 -23.29 30.07 -19.49
C ALA A 952 -24.05 28.83 -18.97
N MET A 953 -23.48 28.10 -17.99
CA MET A 953 -24.18 27.04 -17.26
C MET A 953 -25.42 27.60 -16.57
N TRP A 954 -25.27 28.73 -15.88
CA TRP A 954 -26.37 29.40 -15.18
C TRP A 954 -27.46 29.87 -16.14
N ASP A 955 -27.11 30.52 -17.25
CA ASP A 955 -28.06 30.95 -18.30
C ASP A 955 -28.83 29.74 -18.88
N ALA A 956 -28.13 28.63 -19.15
CA ALA A 956 -28.73 27.41 -19.66
C ALA A 956 -29.71 26.77 -18.65
N SER A 957 -29.35 26.75 -17.36
CA SER A 957 -30.26 26.31 -16.30
C SER A 957 -31.48 27.22 -16.19
N VAL A 958 -31.32 28.55 -16.20
CA VAL A 958 -32.44 29.51 -16.17
C VAL A 958 -33.39 29.30 -17.34
N ALA A 959 -32.86 29.11 -18.55
CA ALA A 959 -33.66 28.84 -19.74
C ALA A 959 -34.45 27.53 -19.62
N ALA A 960 -33.80 26.43 -19.21
CA ALA A 960 -34.44 25.13 -19.03
C ALA A 960 -35.56 25.15 -17.98
N ILE A 961 -35.37 25.90 -16.89
CA ILE A 961 -36.35 26.05 -15.81
C ILE A 961 -37.54 26.90 -16.27
N SER A 962 -37.28 28.01 -16.97
CA SER A 962 -38.32 28.95 -17.42
C SER A 962 -39.28 28.33 -18.45
N GLN A 963 -38.84 27.29 -19.17
CA GLN A 963 -39.72 26.51 -20.04
C GLN A 963 -40.70 25.61 -19.28
N LYS A 964 -40.37 25.19 -18.05
CA LYS A 964 -41.14 24.23 -17.26
C LYS A 964 -41.98 24.87 -16.13
N ALA A 965 -41.65 26.08 -15.67
CA ALA A 965 -42.35 26.74 -14.56
C ALA A 965 -42.42 28.27 -14.73
N SER A 966 -43.57 28.87 -14.38
CA SER A 966 -43.78 30.32 -14.36
C SER A 966 -44.52 30.77 -13.08
N PRO A 967 -43.96 31.66 -12.24
CA PRO A 967 -42.62 32.27 -12.38
C PRO A 967 -41.51 31.27 -12.06
N ALA A 968 -40.40 31.35 -12.80
CA ALA A 968 -39.26 30.46 -12.61
C ALA A 968 -38.58 30.68 -11.23
N PRO A 969 -38.21 29.62 -10.49
CA PRO A 969 -37.46 29.76 -9.24
C PRO A 969 -36.09 30.42 -9.46
N LYS A 970 -35.69 31.30 -8.53
CA LYS A 970 -34.38 31.97 -8.56
C LYS A 970 -33.27 31.01 -8.13
N ILE A 971 -32.41 30.62 -9.07
CA ILE A 971 -31.24 29.75 -8.83
C ILE A 971 -29.94 30.54 -8.73
N SER A 972 -28.97 30.00 -7.98
CA SER A 972 -27.60 30.50 -7.88
C SER A 972 -26.69 29.92 -8.99
N LYS A 973 -25.50 30.51 -9.13
CA LYS A 973 -24.46 29.99 -10.04
C LYS A 973 -23.90 28.65 -9.54
N LEU A 974 -23.85 28.45 -8.23
CA LEU A 974 -23.42 27.19 -7.63
C LEU A 974 -24.43 26.08 -7.92
N ASP A 975 -25.73 26.39 -7.89
CA ASP A 975 -26.80 25.43 -8.21
C ASP A 975 -26.65 24.92 -9.65
N ALA A 976 -26.34 25.83 -10.58
CA ALA A 976 -26.11 25.49 -11.98
C ALA A 976 -24.82 24.68 -12.19
N LEU A 977 -23.75 24.99 -11.46
CA LEU A 977 -22.50 24.22 -11.49
C LEU A 977 -22.70 22.80 -10.94
N PHE A 978 -23.37 22.66 -9.79
CA PHE A 978 -23.73 21.36 -9.22
C PHE A 978 -24.62 20.55 -10.17
N ALA A 979 -25.63 21.16 -10.78
CA ALA A 979 -26.45 20.48 -11.79
C ALA A 979 -25.62 20.01 -12.99
N HIS A 980 -24.67 20.83 -13.46
CA HIS A 980 -23.79 20.44 -14.56
C HIS A 980 -22.89 19.26 -14.21
N MET A 981 -22.24 19.29 -13.04
CA MET A 981 -21.39 18.20 -12.58
C MET A 981 -22.18 16.92 -12.34
N TRP A 982 -23.37 17.03 -11.76
CA TRP A 982 -24.25 15.88 -11.53
C TRP A 982 -24.70 15.23 -12.84
N THR A 983 -25.09 16.03 -13.85
CA THR A 983 -25.37 15.52 -15.20
C THR A 983 -24.17 14.79 -15.79
N LEU A 984 -22.95 15.34 -15.69
CA LEU A 984 -21.75 14.67 -16.19
C LEU A 984 -21.50 13.33 -15.52
N ILE A 985 -21.67 13.24 -14.20
CA ILE A 985 -21.45 12.01 -13.44
C ILE A 985 -22.51 10.95 -13.79
N VAL A 986 -23.79 11.33 -13.85
CA VAL A 986 -24.90 10.42 -14.23
C VAL A 986 -24.68 9.85 -15.64
N LYS A 987 -24.27 10.70 -16.59
CA LYS A 987 -23.90 10.28 -17.94
C LYS A 987 -22.68 9.38 -17.97
N ALA A 988 -21.63 9.74 -17.24
CA ALA A 988 -20.40 8.95 -17.16
C ALA A 988 -20.60 7.59 -16.47
N ARG A 989 -21.65 7.44 -15.66
CA ARG A 989 -22.08 6.14 -15.10
C ARG A 989 -22.93 5.32 -16.07
N GLY A 990 -23.40 5.92 -17.18
CA GLY A 990 -24.21 5.23 -18.20
C GLY A 990 -25.64 4.96 -17.77
N ILE A 991 -26.17 5.76 -16.83
CA ILE A 991 -27.51 5.59 -16.25
C ILE A 991 -28.44 6.76 -16.57
N ASP A 992 -28.06 7.64 -17.49
CA ASP A 992 -28.77 8.88 -17.85
C ASP A 992 -30.09 8.68 -18.61
N ASN A 993 -30.43 7.43 -18.97
CA ASN A 993 -31.71 7.08 -19.59
C ASN A 993 -32.63 6.28 -18.66
N GLU A 994 -32.27 6.13 -17.38
CA GLU A 994 -32.98 5.31 -16.41
C GLU A 994 -33.95 6.14 -15.55
N ASP A 995 -35.09 5.56 -15.16
CA ASP A 995 -36.12 6.29 -14.38
C ASP A 995 -36.03 6.07 -12.86
N PHE A 996 -35.06 5.28 -12.38
CA PHE A 996 -34.86 5.10 -10.94
C PHE A 996 -34.26 6.36 -10.28
N PRO A 997 -34.50 6.58 -8.97
CA PRO A 997 -33.99 7.76 -8.28
C PRO A 997 -32.47 7.72 -8.13
N VAL A 998 -31.84 8.87 -8.38
CA VAL A 998 -30.45 9.18 -8.07
C VAL A 998 -30.39 10.41 -7.18
N HIS A 999 -29.30 10.53 -6.41
CA HIS A 999 -29.18 11.48 -5.30
C HIS A 999 -27.93 12.33 -5.44
N LEU A 1000 -28.10 13.65 -5.34
CA LEU A 1000 -27.01 14.60 -5.10
C LEU A 1000 -27.13 15.09 -3.66
N ASP A 1001 -26.28 14.57 -2.79
CA ASP A 1001 -26.18 14.98 -1.40
C ASP A 1001 -25.37 16.29 -1.33
N THR A 1002 -26.00 17.35 -0.85
CA THR A 1002 -25.35 18.67 -0.75
C THR A 1002 -25.10 19.02 0.71
N THR A 1003 -23.88 19.48 1.02
CA THR A 1003 -23.56 19.98 2.37
C THR A 1003 -24.09 21.40 2.54
N ILE A 1004 -24.86 21.64 3.60
CA ILE A 1004 -25.30 22.98 4.02
C ILE A 1004 -24.64 23.38 5.34
N GLY A 1005 -24.20 24.64 5.43
CA GLY A 1005 -23.79 25.25 6.69
C GLY A 1005 -24.98 25.83 7.44
N LEU A 1006 -25.02 25.65 8.75
CA LEU A 1006 -26.16 26.03 9.60
C LEU A 1006 -26.03 27.44 10.20
N ARG A 1007 -24.82 28.03 10.23
CA ARG A 1007 -24.56 29.33 10.88
C ARG A 1007 -25.60 30.42 10.57
N PRO A 1008 -25.90 30.76 9.30
CA PRO A 1008 -26.91 31.78 8.97
C PRO A 1008 -28.35 31.25 8.93
N ARG A 1009 -28.56 29.93 9.12
CA ARG A 1009 -29.86 29.26 8.93
C ARG A 1009 -30.60 29.02 10.22
N LEU A 1010 -29.92 28.99 11.36
CA LEU A 1010 -30.53 28.85 12.68
C LEU A 1010 -31.17 30.17 13.14
N SER A 1011 -32.07 30.08 14.12
CA SER A 1011 -32.69 31.23 14.78
C SER A 1011 -32.58 31.09 16.30
N PRO A 1012 -31.79 31.92 16.99
CA PRO A 1012 -30.93 32.97 16.42
C PRO A 1012 -29.81 32.39 15.52
N ALA A 1013 -29.33 33.19 14.57
CA ALA A 1013 -28.19 32.82 13.74
C ALA A 1013 -26.92 32.70 14.61
N LEU A 1014 -26.06 31.72 14.30
CA LEU A 1014 -24.79 31.58 15.00
C LEU A 1014 -23.82 32.70 14.59
N PRO A 1015 -22.88 33.07 15.49
CA PRO A 1015 -21.77 33.95 15.12
C PRO A 1015 -21.04 33.45 13.87
N ALA A 1016 -20.60 34.37 13.01
CA ALA A 1016 -19.88 34.04 11.78
C ALA A 1016 -18.52 33.36 12.06
N ASP A 1017 -17.98 33.53 13.25
CA ASP A 1017 -16.76 32.89 13.77
C ASP A 1017 -17.03 31.80 14.80
N PHE A 1018 -18.26 31.28 14.84
CA PHE A 1018 -18.61 30.11 15.64
C PHE A 1018 -17.68 28.93 15.31
N LEU A 1019 -17.07 28.38 16.36
CA LEU A 1019 -16.16 27.25 16.30
C LEU A 1019 -16.93 25.93 16.43
N GLY A 1020 -16.69 25.02 15.49
CA GLY A 1020 -17.33 23.71 15.42
C GLY A 1020 -17.62 23.31 13.97
N SER A 1021 -18.50 22.35 13.81
CA SER A 1021 -18.94 21.76 12.55
C SER A 1021 -20.45 21.79 12.38
N PRO A 1022 -21.10 22.97 12.43
CA PRO A 1022 -22.54 23.10 12.27
C PRO A 1022 -22.91 22.93 10.79
N ILE A 1023 -22.79 21.70 10.27
CA ILE A 1023 -23.09 21.32 8.89
C ILE A 1023 -24.07 20.14 8.84
N MET A 1024 -24.79 20.01 7.74
CA MET A 1024 -25.67 18.87 7.49
C MET A 1024 -25.64 18.52 6.00
N ASN A 1025 -25.69 17.23 5.67
CA ASN A 1025 -25.88 16.76 4.30
C ASN A 1025 -27.36 16.56 4.00
N ILE A 1026 -27.83 17.12 2.89
CA ILE A 1026 -29.23 17.07 2.47
C ILE A 1026 -29.37 16.46 1.08
N PRO A 1027 -30.37 15.60 0.83
CA PRO A 1027 -30.53 14.96 -0.47
C PRO A 1027 -31.27 15.83 -1.49
N VAL A 1028 -30.78 15.82 -2.72
CA VAL A 1028 -31.51 16.24 -3.92
C VAL A 1028 -31.79 14.99 -4.73
N THR A 1029 -33.06 14.59 -4.85
CA THR A 1029 -33.46 13.35 -5.53
C THR A 1029 -34.20 13.65 -6.82
N LEU A 1030 -33.78 13.04 -7.93
CA LEU A 1030 -34.46 13.06 -9.22
C LEU A 1030 -34.39 11.68 -9.87
N PRO A 1031 -35.31 11.33 -10.80
CA PRO A 1031 -35.07 10.24 -11.75
C PRO A 1031 -33.78 10.52 -12.54
N ALA A 1032 -32.97 9.50 -12.81
CA ALA A 1032 -31.70 9.68 -13.52
C ALA A 1032 -31.87 10.33 -14.91
N SER A 1033 -32.95 9.96 -15.61
CA SER A 1033 -33.40 10.52 -16.89
C SER A 1033 -33.74 12.01 -16.85
N GLU A 1034 -34.02 12.58 -15.68
CA GLU A 1034 -34.34 14.00 -15.50
C GLU A 1034 -33.14 14.85 -15.08
N VAL A 1035 -31.97 14.26 -14.83
CA VAL A 1035 -30.77 14.98 -14.39
C VAL A 1035 -30.13 15.77 -15.56
N GLY A 1036 -30.55 17.02 -15.70
CA GLY A 1036 -30.04 17.97 -16.69
C GLY A 1036 -29.84 19.38 -16.13
N PRO A 1037 -29.68 20.41 -16.99
CA PRO A 1037 -29.59 21.81 -16.55
C PRO A 1037 -30.74 22.27 -15.64
N GLY A 1038 -31.93 21.70 -15.82
CA GLY A 1038 -33.11 21.97 -14.97
C GLY A 1038 -32.97 21.46 -13.52
N ALA A 1039 -32.06 20.53 -13.24
CA ALA A 1039 -31.82 20.02 -11.89
C ALA A 1039 -31.35 21.11 -10.91
N ALA A 1040 -30.82 22.24 -11.41
CA ALA A 1040 -30.48 23.40 -10.58
C ALA A 1040 -31.68 23.94 -9.79
N ALA A 1041 -32.91 23.84 -10.32
CA ALA A 1041 -34.12 24.18 -9.58
C ALA A 1041 -34.36 23.20 -8.42
N ALA A 1042 -34.14 21.91 -8.63
CA ALA A 1042 -34.27 20.89 -7.59
C ALA A 1042 -33.25 21.12 -6.47
N VAL A 1043 -31.99 21.42 -6.81
CA VAL A 1043 -30.94 21.78 -5.83
C VAL A 1043 -31.39 22.97 -4.99
N ARG A 1044 -31.82 24.07 -5.63
CA ARG A 1044 -32.30 25.27 -4.92
C ARG A 1044 -33.52 24.99 -4.06
N GLN A 1045 -34.48 24.23 -4.58
CA GLN A 1045 -35.69 23.88 -3.85
C GLN A 1045 -35.37 23.05 -2.62
N SER A 1046 -34.53 22.02 -2.73
CA SER A 1046 -34.07 21.23 -1.59
C SER A 1046 -33.36 22.09 -0.57
N MET A 1047 -32.37 22.91 -0.97
CA MET A 1047 -31.67 23.81 -0.05
C MET A 1047 -32.59 24.82 0.66
N GLY A 1048 -33.68 25.23 0.02
CA GLY A 1048 -34.68 26.14 0.58
C GLY A 1048 -35.60 25.51 1.61
N ARG A 1049 -35.66 24.17 1.70
CA ARG A 1049 -36.47 23.45 2.69
C ARG A 1049 -35.86 23.42 4.08
N TYR A 1050 -34.57 23.76 4.22
CA TYR A 1050 -33.82 23.72 5.48
C TYR A 1050 -33.55 25.14 5.96
N ASP A 1051 -34.58 25.74 6.55
CA ASP A 1051 -34.61 27.04 7.19
C ASP A 1051 -34.62 26.92 8.73
N ALA A 1052 -34.73 28.03 9.45
CA ALA A 1052 -34.68 28.04 10.91
C ALA A 1052 -35.76 27.16 11.55
N SER A 1053 -36.99 27.11 11.00
CA SER A 1053 -38.07 26.32 11.60
C SER A 1053 -37.87 24.83 11.39
N THR A 1054 -37.46 24.44 10.18
CA THR A 1054 -37.21 23.04 9.84
C THR A 1054 -35.93 22.51 10.51
N LEU A 1055 -34.89 23.33 10.63
CA LEU A 1055 -33.69 22.97 11.38
C LEU A 1055 -33.97 22.84 12.88
N GLY A 1056 -34.76 23.73 13.47
CA GLY A 1056 -35.12 23.64 14.88
C GLY A 1056 -35.77 22.30 15.25
N VAL A 1057 -36.70 21.80 14.43
CA VAL A 1057 -37.31 20.48 14.66
C VAL A 1057 -36.37 19.31 14.40
N LEU A 1058 -35.45 19.41 13.44
CA LEU A 1058 -34.44 18.38 13.19
C LEU A 1058 -33.44 18.29 14.36
N LEU A 1059 -33.03 19.44 14.92
CA LEU A 1059 -32.20 19.48 16.12
C LEU A 1059 -32.91 18.85 17.33
N HIS A 1060 -34.23 19.06 17.45
CA HIS A 1060 -35.04 18.37 18.46
C HIS A 1060 -35.02 16.85 18.26
N GLU A 1061 -35.26 16.36 17.03
CA GLU A 1061 -35.17 14.92 16.73
C GLU A 1061 -33.80 14.36 17.11
N MET A 1062 -32.71 15.01 16.66
CA MET A 1062 -31.35 14.61 16.99
C MET A 1062 -31.11 14.57 18.51
N ALA A 1063 -31.66 15.52 19.28
CA ALA A 1063 -31.41 15.65 20.73
C ALA A 1063 -32.01 14.54 21.57
N HIS A 1064 -32.97 13.82 20.99
CA HIS A 1064 -33.58 12.64 21.58
C HIS A 1064 -33.10 11.33 20.96
N GLU A 1065 -32.12 11.37 20.03
CA GLU A 1065 -31.46 10.17 19.55
C GLU A 1065 -30.46 9.65 20.60
N VAL A 1066 -30.45 8.33 20.78
CA VAL A 1066 -29.57 7.65 21.74
C VAL A 1066 -28.07 7.85 21.44
N ASP A 1067 -27.76 8.15 20.18
CA ASP A 1067 -26.44 8.56 19.70
C ASP A 1067 -26.59 9.42 18.43
N PRO A 1068 -26.14 10.69 18.44
CA PRO A 1068 -26.34 11.60 17.30
C PRO A 1068 -25.68 11.16 16.00
N SER A 1069 -24.64 10.33 16.04
CA SER A 1069 -23.93 9.84 14.85
C SER A 1069 -24.46 8.50 14.32
N ARG A 1070 -25.50 7.96 14.96
CA ARG A 1070 -26.18 6.73 14.54
C ARG A 1070 -26.91 6.92 13.21
N ILE A 1071 -27.56 8.06 13.04
CA ILE A 1071 -28.33 8.35 11.84
C ILE A 1071 -27.42 9.02 10.81
N TRP A 1072 -27.19 8.32 9.72
CA TRP A 1072 -26.30 8.72 8.63
C TRP A 1072 -27.10 9.34 7.48
N ASN A 1073 -26.77 10.59 7.12
CA ASN A 1073 -27.57 11.41 6.20
C ASN A 1073 -26.98 11.55 4.78
N THR A 1074 -25.89 10.85 4.46
CA THR A 1074 -25.29 10.89 3.12
C THR A 1074 -24.80 9.52 2.72
N PHE A 1075 -24.67 9.21 1.45
CA PHE A 1075 -24.09 7.94 1.00
C PHE A 1075 -23.37 8.19 -0.33
N LEU A 1076 -22.40 7.36 -0.68
CA LEU A 1076 -21.65 7.47 -1.93
C LEU A 1076 -21.77 6.20 -2.77
N GLY A 1077 -21.31 6.23 -4.01
CA GLY A 1077 -21.42 5.09 -4.93
C GLY A 1077 -22.41 5.34 -6.08
N GLU A 1078 -22.87 4.27 -6.73
CA GLU A 1078 -23.37 4.36 -8.12
C GLU A 1078 -24.58 5.29 -8.32
N ARG A 1079 -25.42 5.44 -7.29
CA ARG A 1079 -26.63 6.28 -7.34
C ARG A 1079 -26.52 7.58 -6.54
N HIS A 1080 -25.41 7.78 -5.84
CA HIS A 1080 -25.22 8.93 -4.98
C HIS A 1080 -23.98 9.72 -5.36
N THR A 1081 -24.01 11.02 -5.09
CA THR A 1081 -22.90 11.94 -5.30
C THR A 1081 -22.96 12.96 -4.18
N ILE A 1082 -21.87 13.17 -3.45
CA ILE A 1082 -21.77 14.27 -2.51
C ILE A 1082 -21.15 15.47 -3.20
N ALA A 1083 -21.74 16.64 -3.00
CA ALA A 1083 -21.22 17.91 -3.47
C ALA A 1083 -21.05 18.89 -2.30
N THR A 1084 -19.82 19.35 -2.11
CA THR A 1084 -19.45 20.34 -1.11
C THR A 1084 -18.72 21.51 -1.76
N SER A 1085 -18.69 22.65 -1.07
CA SER A 1085 -18.02 23.85 -1.56
C SER A 1085 -17.29 24.56 -0.42
N TRP A 1086 -16.02 24.90 -0.66
CA TRP A 1086 -15.22 25.73 0.24
C TRP A 1086 -15.17 27.17 -0.28
N LEU A 1087 -16.31 27.65 -0.75
CA LEU A 1087 -16.49 29.02 -1.22
C LEU A 1087 -16.81 29.89 -0.01
N GLU A 1088 -15.87 30.75 0.38
CA GLU A 1088 -16.08 31.66 1.50
C GLU A 1088 -16.82 32.92 1.05
N SER A 1089 -17.78 33.36 1.87
CA SER A 1089 -18.55 34.57 1.63
C SER A 1089 -18.14 35.72 2.54
N ARG A 1090 -17.43 35.43 3.63
CA ARG A 1090 -16.85 36.42 4.54
C ARG A 1090 -15.66 37.12 3.85
N PRO A 1091 -15.63 38.47 3.79
CA PRO A 1091 -14.56 39.20 3.12
C PRO A 1091 -13.16 38.86 3.67
N GLY A 1092 -12.23 38.49 2.79
CA GLY A 1092 -10.83 38.24 3.12
C GLY A 1092 -10.55 36.92 3.87
N LEU A 1093 -11.54 36.04 3.99
CA LEU A 1093 -11.39 34.72 4.62
C LEU A 1093 -11.37 33.56 3.60
N GLY A 1094 -11.21 33.86 2.30
CA GLY A 1094 -11.10 32.86 1.25
C GLY A 1094 -9.93 31.90 1.45
N ALA A 1095 -10.04 30.70 0.87
CA ALA A 1095 -9.00 29.67 1.00
C ALA A 1095 -7.66 30.14 0.41
N TYR A 1096 -7.71 30.85 -0.72
CA TYR A 1096 -6.54 31.44 -1.39
C TYR A 1096 -6.14 32.82 -0.85
N ASP A 1097 -6.86 33.37 0.13
CA ASP A 1097 -6.49 34.62 0.79
C ASP A 1097 -5.53 34.43 1.97
N VAL A 1098 -5.22 33.19 2.35
CA VAL A 1098 -4.30 32.87 3.45
C VAL A 1098 -2.87 33.28 3.07
N ASP A 1099 -2.30 34.23 3.81
CA ASP A 1099 -0.93 34.73 3.58
C ASP A 1099 -0.18 34.84 4.91
N TYR A 1100 0.78 33.96 5.18
CA TYR A 1100 1.55 33.99 6.43
C TYR A 1100 2.60 35.12 6.48
N GLY A 1101 2.74 35.93 5.43
CA GLY A 1101 3.78 36.95 5.27
C GLY A 1101 4.83 36.58 4.21
N PHE A 1102 4.60 35.48 3.49
CA PHE A 1102 5.42 35.05 2.37
C PHE A 1102 4.63 34.90 1.07
N GLY A 1103 3.46 35.54 0.98
CA GLY A 1103 2.63 35.61 -0.21
C GLY A 1103 1.44 34.65 -0.20
N LYS A 1104 0.62 34.73 -1.24
CA LYS A 1104 -0.57 33.89 -1.41
C LYS A 1104 -0.22 32.46 -1.85
N PRO A 1105 -1.11 31.48 -1.60
CA PRO A 1105 -0.86 30.09 -1.98
C PRO A 1105 -0.89 29.93 -3.50
N ARG A 1106 0.05 29.16 -4.05
CA ARG A 1106 0.04 28.61 -5.40
C ARG A 1106 -1.12 27.65 -5.61
N MET A 1107 -1.42 26.86 -4.59
CA MET A 1107 -2.52 25.89 -4.59
C MET A 1107 -3.05 25.70 -3.18
N VAL A 1108 -4.36 25.50 -3.10
CA VAL A 1108 -5.02 24.98 -1.91
C VAL A 1108 -5.77 23.74 -2.33
N GLU A 1109 -5.58 22.64 -1.61
CA GLU A 1109 -6.33 21.41 -1.82
C GLU A 1109 -6.97 20.98 -0.51
N SER A 1110 -8.27 20.69 -0.52
CA SER A 1110 -8.90 19.99 0.60
C SER A 1110 -8.81 18.49 0.36
N MET A 1111 -8.47 17.73 1.39
CA MET A 1111 -8.47 16.28 1.30
C MET A 1111 -9.90 15.77 1.40
N MET A 1112 -10.40 15.19 0.31
CA MET A 1112 -11.67 14.47 0.26
C MET A 1112 -11.44 12.96 0.38
N PRO A 1113 -12.42 12.18 0.86
CA PRO A 1113 -12.33 10.73 0.82
C PRO A 1113 -12.17 10.24 -0.62
N ASP A 1114 -11.28 9.26 -0.81
CA ASP A 1114 -11.05 8.66 -2.11
C ASP A 1114 -12.15 7.61 -2.40
N CYS A 1115 -13.35 8.11 -2.70
CA CYS A 1115 -14.56 7.33 -2.93
C CYS A 1115 -15.29 7.83 -4.19
N ASP A 1116 -16.01 6.93 -4.88
CA ASP A 1116 -16.78 7.30 -6.05
C ASP A 1116 -17.92 8.28 -5.71
N GLY A 1117 -17.88 9.45 -6.34
CA GLY A 1117 -18.97 10.43 -6.28
C GLY A 1117 -18.68 11.62 -5.37
N CYS A 1118 -17.42 11.95 -5.09
CA CYS A 1118 -17.08 13.16 -4.32
C CYS A 1118 -16.77 14.35 -5.24
N VAL A 1119 -17.51 15.45 -5.04
CA VAL A 1119 -17.37 16.71 -5.78
C VAL A 1119 -17.09 17.84 -4.79
N GLN A 1120 -15.96 18.52 -4.98
CA GLN A 1120 -15.55 19.63 -4.13
C GLN A 1120 -15.27 20.86 -4.98
N VAL A 1121 -15.88 21.99 -4.62
CA VAL A 1121 -15.79 23.25 -5.38
C VAL A 1121 -15.01 24.29 -4.60
N MET A 1122 -14.00 24.88 -5.24
CA MET A 1122 -13.18 25.98 -4.70
C MET A 1122 -13.01 27.12 -5.70
N GLU A 1123 -12.51 28.24 -5.19
CA GLU A 1123 -12.00 29.36 -6.00
C GLU A 1123 -10.80 28.91 -6.86
N SER A 1124 -10.58 29.55 -8.01
CA SER A 1124 -9.46 29.17 -8.91
C SER A 1124 -8.07 29.56 -8.41
N GLY A 1125 -7.99 30.43 -7.41
CA GLY A 1125 -6.76 31.03 -6.91
C GLY A 1125 -6.18 32.14 -7.80
N ILE A 1126 -6.76 32.39 -8.98
CA ILE A 1126 -6.27 33.43 -9.89
C ILE A 1126 -6.49 34.82 -9.24
N PRO A 1127 -5.44 35.66 -9.15
CA PRO A 1127 -5.55 37.01 -8.61
C PRO A 1127 -6.50 37.89 -9.42
N ASN A 1128 -7.16 38.83 -8.75
CA ASN A 1128 -8.05 39.78 -9.41
C ASN A 1128 -7.25 40.78 -10.27
N ALA A 1129 -7.61 40.89 -11.56
CA ALA A 1129 -6.94 41.76 -12.52
C ALA A 1129 -7.12 43.28 -12.30
N ARG A 1130 -7.90 43.71 -11.29
CA ARG A 1130 -8.08 45.12 -10.93
C ARG A 1130 -7.78 45.34 -9.46
N SER A 1131 -6.79 46.19 -9.19
CA SER A 1131 -6.45 46.81 -7.91
C SER A 1131 -7.50 47.84 -7.47
N GLN A 1132 -8.78 47.45 -7.45
CA GLN A 1132 -9.83 48.23 -6.80
C GLN A 1132 -10.23 47.53 -5.49
N PRO A 1133 -10.38 48.29 -4.39
CA PRO A 1133 -10.84 47.76 -3.11
C PRO A 1133 -12.35 47.50 -3.20
N ALA A 1134 -12.75 46.50 -3.98
CA ALA A 1134 -14.09 45.96 -3.89
C ALA A 1134 -14.17 45.14 -2.60
N THR A 1135 -15.01 45.55 -1.66
CA THR A 1135 -15.25 44.88 -0.37
C THR A 1135 -15.82 43.47 -0.52
N PHE A 1136 -16.22 43.07 -1.73
CA PHE A 1136 -16.68 41.73 -2.07
C PHE A 1136 -16.48 41.45 -3.56
N ILE A 1137 -15.78 40.36 -3.89
CA ILE A 1137 -15.60 39.88 -5.28
C ILE A 1137 -16.31 38.54 -5.38
N PRO A 1138 -17.22 38.34 -6.35
CA PRO A 1138 -17.91 37.06 -6.49
C PRO A 1138 -16.92 35.91 -6.74
N TRP A 1139 -17.10 34.78 -6.07
CA TRP A 1139 -16.20 33.62 -6.13
C TRP A 1139 -15.95 33.06 -7.55
N TYR A 1140 -16.91 33.22 -8.47
CA TYR A 1140 -16.79 32.75 -9.85
C TYR A 1140 -16.10 33.75 -10.79
N GLN A 1141 -15.77 34.95 -10.31
CA GLN A 1141 -15.30 36.05 -11.14
C GLN A 1141 -13.99 35.74 -11.87
N ASN A 1142 -13.10 34.96 -11.25
CA ASN A 1142 -11.85 34.52 -11.87
C ASN A 1142 -11.86 33.03 -12.24
N GLY A 1143 -13.05 32.45 -12.39
CA GLY A 1143 -13.20 31.00 -12.57
C GLY A 1143 -13.15 30.23 -11.26
N VAL A 1144 -13.31 28.92 -11.38
CA VAL A 1144 -13.56 27.99 -10.27
C VAL A 1144 -12.80 26.71 -10.56
N VAL A 1145 -12.43 25.98 -9.52
CA VAL A 1145 -11.86 24.63 -9.64
C VAL A 1145 -12.81 23.65 -8.97
N VAL A 1146 -13.08 22.55 -9.69
CA VAL A 1146 -13.85 21.41 -9.18
C VAL A 1146 -12.88 20.25 -9.00
N SER A 1147 -12.62 19.87 -7.76
CA SER A 1147 -11.88 18.65 -7.38
C SER A 1147 -12.86 17.47 -7.39
N LEU A 1148 -12.53 16.41 -8.13
CA LEU A 1148 -13.40 15.26 -8.37
C LEU A 1148 -12.71 13.95 -8.03
N HIS A 1149 -13.41 13.12 -7.25
CA HIS A 1149 -13.05 11.73 -6.99
C HIS A 1149 -14.16 10.82 -7.52
N LEU A 1150 -13.81 10.02 -8.53
CA LEU A 1150 -14.73 9.08 -9.16
C LEU A 1150 -14.03 7.75 -9.40
N ARG A 1151 -14.80 6.66 -9.45
CA ARG A 1151 -14.30 5.37 -9.92
C ARG A 1151 -13.56 5.57 -11.24
N THR A 1152 -12.39 4.95 -11.39
CA THR A 1152 -11.43 5.28 -12.46
C THR A 1152 -12.03 5.18 -13.86
N ASP A 1153 -12.86 4.17 -14.12
CA ASP A 1153 -13.59 4.03 -15.38
C ASP A 1153 -14.63 5.15 -15.61
N VAL A 1154 -15.34 5.57 -14.56
CA VAL A 1154 -16.32 6.67 -14.60
C VAL A 1154 -15.59 7.99 -14.85
N MET A 1155 -14.46 8.26 -14.18
CA MET A 1155 -13.64 9.44 -14.41
C MET A 1155 -13.18 9.51 -15.87
N GLN A 1156 -12.67 8.41 -16.42
CA GLN A 1156 -12.21 8.37 -17.81
C GLN A 1156 -13.34 8.68 -18.81
N ARG A 1157 -14.55 8.15 -18.58
CA ARG A 1157 -15.73 8.46 -19.41
C ARG A 1157 -16.12 9.94 -19.28
N LEU A 1158 -16.11 10.50 -18.06
CA LEU A 1158 -16.42 11.90 -17.82
C LEU A 1158 -15.42 12.84 -18.53
N LEU A 1159 -14.12 12.57 -18.42
CA LEU A 1159 -13.08 13.39 -19.05
C LEU A 1159 -13.11 13.32 -20.58
N ALA A 1160 -13.61 12.23 -21.14
CA ALA A 1160 -13.77 12.04 -22.58
C ALA A 1160 -15.09 12.61 -23.13
N ASP A 1161 -16.08 12.91 -22.29
CA ASP A 1161 -17.38 13.41 -22.73
C ASP A 1161 -17.28 14.86 -23.22
N PRO A 1162 -17.59 15.16 -24.50
CA PRO A 1162 -17.62 16.53 -25.01
C PRO A 1162 -18.55 17.45 -24.21
N TYR A 1163 -19.54 16.90 -23.52
CA TYR A 1163 -20.45 17.64 -22.64
C TYR A 1163 -19.69 18.37 -21.52
N LEU A 1164 -18.51 17.89 -21.10
CA LEU A 1164 -17.66 18.53 -20.09
C LEU A 1164 -17.27 19.97 -20.48
N ARG A 1165 -17.06 20.23 -21.78
CA ARG A 1165 -16.69 21.55 -22.31
C ARG A 1165 -17.80 22.19 -23.15
N LYS A 1166 -19.04 21.73 -22.98
CA LYS A 1166 -20.22 22.27 -23.69
C LYS A 1166 -20.35 23.80 -23.67
N TYR A 1167 -19.91 24.44 -22.59
CA TYR A 1167 -20.04 25.89 -22.39
C TYR A 1167 -18.78 26.69 -22.74
N ASP A 1168 -17.72 26.04 -23.25
CA ASP A 1168 -16.51 26.73 -23.68
C ASP A 1168 -16.73 27.43 -25.03
N ARG A 1169 -16.72 28.77 -25.01
CA ARG A 1169 -16.96 29.58 -26.22
C ARG A 1169 -15.84 29.52 -27.25
N LYS A 1170 -14.62 29.09 -26.89
CA LYS A 1170 -13.49 28.99 -27.83
C LYS A 1170 -13.60 27.78 -28.77
N ASP A 1171 -14.45 26.80 -28.45
CA ASP A 1171 -14.63 25.58 -29.27
C ASP A 1171 -15.68 25.74 -30.38
N ARG A 1172 -16.47 26.83 -30.36
CA ARG A 1172 -17.45 27.13 -31.41
C ARG A 1172 -16.83 27.41 -32.79
N SER A 1173 -15.55 27.80 -32.87
CA SER A 1173 -14.87 27.96 -34.16
C SER A 1173 -14.46 26.64 -34.83
N LEU A 1174 -14.52 25.51 -34.11
CA LEU A 1174 -14.18 24.18 -34.63
C LEU A 1174 -15.42 23.31 -34.94
N GLN A 1175 -16.60 23.67 -34.42
CA GLN A 1175 -17.86 22.94 -34.66
C GLN A 1175 -18.72 23.49 -35.82
N LEU A 1176 -18.42 24.69 -36.36
CA LEU A 1176 -19.15 25.26 -37.52
C LEU A 1176 -18.69 24.68 -38.88
N GLY A 1177 -18.11 23.47 -38.89
CA GLY A 1177 -17.65 22.81 -40.10
C GLY A 1177 -18.59 21.74 -40.67
N ASN A 1178 -19.61 21.29 -39.93
CA ASN A 1178 -20.49 20.20 -40.36
C ASN A 1178 -21.89 20.27 -39.70
N GLU A 1179 -22.72 21.23 -40.11
CA GLU A 1179 -24.17 20.99 -40.16
C GLU A 1179 -24.61 21.12 -41.62
N PRO A 1180 -25.28 20.11 -42.19
CA PRO A 1180 -26.00 20.30 -43.44
C PRO A 1180 -27.29 21.08 -43.15
N ASP A 1181 -27.60 22.06 -44.00
CA ASP A 1181 -28.92 22.69 -44.08
C ASP A 1181 -30.02 21.62 -44.00
N LEU A 1182 -30.85 21.67 -42.95
CA LEU A 1182 -32.31 21.41 -42.96
C LEU A 1182 -32.95 21.65 -41.58
#